data_AF-A0A073AVX4-F1
#
_entry.id   AF-A0A073AVX4-F1
#
_cell.length_a   1.000
_cell.length_b   1.000
_cell.length_c   1.000
_cell.angle_alpha   90.00
_cell.angle_beta   90.00
_cell.angle_gamma   90.00
#
_symmetry.space_group_name_H-M   'P 1'
#
loop_
_entity.id
_entity.type
_entity.pdbx_description
1 polymer ?
#
loop_
_entity_poly.entity_id
_entity_poly.type
_entity_poly.pdbx_seq_one_letter_code
_entity_poly.pdbx_strand_id
1 'polypeptide(L)'
;MRGPWRAAVALALHIGFFALPIAVVLGLLAIALFTFRYSPGSGVEAALAAVVVAALFAVGLRAVLRPRQRFRGVPVERGEHKALWELVDSVCAAADAPDFDEVRITSEPAVAVREDSVLLGLRPRSRCLEIGLPLLAALNVSELRAVLAQEVGLLSAERGLAPAAERIAGSVQHALRELPSGPTKWLFGGYARMYAATAGEFPQGRFLADAVAARTAGKRPAITALRKAVAIKIGWREYSDEYLSMASAVSRTPDVLLGFKSFMEHPARRPQLSELVKQKISDEQPPADGRPSAQQRVAALKRVKAKEQQVDEQPAFSLLHDPRSSVPAIEDELLVEGLGPRIPWPELARLAGAEQVAGQTAQLSAAVAQSGLPIDPTIGGVLAAIHHGDGRNLVNPVLNPGLDPDRVEQAAVDTLTELLGAAVVDALICARRAHHELNWGGKSVVRLANGRLLDPDRLVRPAVCDPRLVPGLHRALVDLGVPLNHSRPPAADPEPVLAGIISPVRCSGGTYDLLVTDRGLLLLPSAVSTVRRLAAGALGWLSQAEREKLRELAQEPIEEARQRPGAQWADTRDIAAARLEQRSGNWSLRVELYLDEYAVSEVAEAGAEADEDGVAELELRSCPDAMEHGDPYGGIGELMGARLSVSGEDAAE
;
A
#
# COMPACT_ATOMS: atom_id res chain seq x y z
N MET A 1 36.68 -5.82 -12.04
CA MET A 1 37.62 -4.68 -11.96
C MET A 1 37.02 -3.31 -12.34
N ARG A 2 35.70 -3.16 -12.56
CA ARG A 2 35.06 -1.86 -12.91
C ARG A 2 34.56 -1.03 -11.72
N GLY A 3 34.73 -1.54 -10.49
CA GLY A 3 34.16 -0.95 -9.28
C GLY A 3 34.77 0.40 -8.84
N PRO A 4 36.09 0.51 -8.61
CA PRO A 4 36.67 1.70 -8.00
C PRO A 4 36.59 2.95 -8.88
N TRP A 5 36.60 2.79 -10.20
CA TRP A 5 36.42 3.91 -11.14
C TRP A 5 35.01 4.51 -11.05
N ARG A 6 33.96 3.68 -10.96
CA ARG A 6 32.58 4.15 -10.80
C ARG A 6 32.39 4.88 -9.48
N ALA A 7 32.94 4.34 -8.39
CA ALA A 7 32.92 5.01 -7.09
C ALA A 7 33.66 6.36 -7.13
N ALA A 8 34.81 6.44 -7.81
CA ALA A 8 35.54 7.69 -8.00
C ALA A 8 34.76 8.71 -8.83
N VAL A 9 34.13 8.29 -9.93
CA VAL A 9 33.26 9.15 -10.76
C VAL A 9 32.03 9.62 -9.98
N ALA A 10 31.40 8.73 -9.21
CA ALA A 10 30.26 9.07 -8.36
C ALA A 10 30.68 10.09 -7.29
N LEU A 11 31.83 9.91 -6.65
CA LEU A 11 32.36 10.88 -5.69
C LEU A 11 32.70 12.22 -6.37
N ALA A 12 33.30 12.20 -7.56
CA ALA A 12 33.58 13.42 -8.32
C ALA A 12 32.28 14.15 -8.73
N LEU A 13 31.24 13.42 -9.14
CA LEU A 13 29.92 13.96 -9.43
C LEU A 13 29.31 14.61 -8.17
N HIS A 14 29.47 13.97 -7.01
CA HIS A 14 29.01 14.50 -5.74
C HIS A 14 29.75 15.77 -5.31
N ILE A 15 31.08 15.79 -5.43
CA ILE A 15 31.88 16.98 -5.18
C ILE A 15 31.48 18.10 -6.16
N GLY A 16 31.26 17.75 -7.43
CA GLY A 16 30.79 18.64 -8.49
C GLY A 16 29.43 19.29 -8.16
N PHE A 17 28.52 18.55 -7.51
CA PHE A 17 27.23 19.08 -7.06
C PHE A 17 27.39 20.28 -6.11
N PHE A 18 28.39 20.25 -5.22
CA PHE A 18 28.68 21.39 -4.33
C PHE A 18 29.59 22.45 -4.98
N ALA A 19 30.54 22.03 -5.82
CA ALA A 19 31.55 22.92 -6.40
C ALA A 19 30.99 23.79 -7.55
N LEU A 20 30.09 23.25 -8.38
CA LEU A 20 29.56 23.95 -9.55
C LEU A 20 28.78 25.24 -9.18
N PRO A 21 27.84 25.23 -8.21
CA PRO A 21 27.17 26.45 -7.76
C PRO A 21 28.14 27.53 -7.25
N ILE A 22 29.16 27.11 -6.49
CA ILE A 22 30.19 28.01 -5.95
C ILE A 22 30.97 28.65 -7.11
N ALA A 23 31.37 27.86 -8.11
CA ALA A 23 32.07 28.35 -9.29
C ALA A 23 31.23 29.36 -10.10
N VAL A 24 29.92 29.12 -10.24
CA VAL A 24 29.00 30.05 -10.93
C VAL A 24 28.89 31.38 -10.17
N VAL A 25 28.72 31.35 -8.85
CA VAL A 25 28.66 32.58 -8.03
C VAL A 25 29.97 33.36 -8.10
N LEU A 26 31.12 32.69 -7.98
CA LEU A 26 32.43 33.32 -8.11
C LEU A 26 32.67 33.90 -9.51
N GLY A 27 32.21 33.20 -10.56
CA GLY A 27 32.28 33.68 -11.93
C GLY A 27 31.45 34.95 -12.15
N LEU A 28 30.21 35.00 -11.64
CA LEU A 28 29.38 36.20 -11.70
C LEU A 28 29.98 37.36 -10.92
N LEU A 29 30.57 37.10 -9.75
CA LEU A 29 31.26 38.12 -8.96
C LEU A 29 32.51 38.65 -9.70
N ALA A 30 33.28 37.78 -10.36
CA ALA A 30 34.42 38.20 -11.17
C ALA A 30 33.99 39.05 -12.37
N ILE A 31 32.89 38.69 -13.05
CA ILE A 31 32.29 39.50 -14.12
C ILE A 31 31.87 40.86 -13.57
N ALA A 32 31.18 40.90 -12.42
CA ALA A 32 30.77 42.15 -11.77
C ALA A 32 31.97 43.06 -11.46
N LEU A 33 33.06 42.51 -10.91
CA LEU A 33 34.29 43.25 -10.64
C LEU A 33 34.95 43.78 -11.92
N PHE A 34 34.90 43.01 -13.01
CA PHE A 34 35.45 43.41 -14.29
C PHE A 34 34.62 44.53 -14.95
N THR A 35 33.30 44.39 -14.99
CA THR A 35 32.39 45.37 -15.62
C THR A 35 32.30 46.68 -14.83
N PHE A 36 32.47 46.63 -13.50
CA PHE A 36 32.55 47.83 -12.65
C PHE A 36 33.66 48.80 -13.09
N ARG A 37 34.71 48.31 -13.75
CA ARG A 37 35.81 49.13 -14.27
C ARG A 37 35.42 49.96 -15.51
N TYR A 38 34.37 49.54 -16.23
CA TYR A 38 33.95 50.17 -17.49
C TYR A 38 32.64 50.94 -17.34
N SER A 39 31.68 50.41 -16.57
CA SER A 39 30.42 51.07 -16.26
C SER A 39 29.95 50.64 -14.86
N PRO A 40 29.75 51.59 -13.92
CA PRO A 40 29.26 51.26 -12.59
C PRO A 40 27.89 50.56 -12.61
N GLY A 41 27.02 50.91 -13.58
CA GLY A 41 25.67 50.33 -13.68
C GLY A 41 25.67 48.84 -13.99
N SER A 42 26.44 48.40 -14.99
CA SER A 42 26.52 46.99 -15.37
C SER A 42 27.24 46.12 -14.34
N GLY A 43 28.15 46.71 -13.56
CA GLY A 43 28.77 46.05 -12.40
C GLY A 43 27.76 45.76 -11.30
N VAL A 44 26.85 46.69 -11.00
CA VAL A 44 25.79 46.51 -10.00
C VAL A 44 24.78 45.44 -10.43
N GLU A 45 24.38 45.41 -11.70
CA GLU A 45 23.47 44.38 -12.24
C GLU A 45 24.06 42.97 -12.10
N ALA A 46 25.33 42.79 -12.48
CA ALA A 46 26.02 41.52 -12.35
C ALA A 46 26.19 41.08 -10.88
N ALA A 47 26.48 42.03 -9.98
CA ALA A 47 26.56 41.75 -8.54
C ALA A 47 25.20 41.34 -7.96
N LEU A 48 24.12 41.99 -8.36
CA LEU A 48 22.76 41.63 -7.95
C LEU A 48 22.39 40.24 -8.46
N ALA A 49 22.70 39.92 -9.72
CA ALA A 49 22.51 38.58 -10.28
C ALA A 49 23.30 37.52 -9.49
N ALA A 50 24.55 37.80 -9.12
CA ALA A 50 25.35 36.89 -8.28
C ALA A 50 24.69 36.63 -6.91
N VAL A 51 24.15 37.67 -6.26
CA VAL A 51 23.46 37.56 -4.97
C VAL A 51 22.18 36.75 -5.09
N VAL A 52 21.35 37.01 -6.12
CA VAL A 52 20.11 36.25 -6.36
C VAL A 52 20.41 34.78 -6.61
N VAL A 53 21.39 34.49 -7.45
CA VAL A 53 21.83 33.11 -7.74
C VAL A 53 22.36 32.44 -6.47
N ALA A 54 23.18 33.12 -5.67
CA ALA A 54 23.67 32.60 -4.41
C ALA A 54 22.54 32.33 -3.40
N ALA A 55 21.54 33.21 -3.33
CA ALA A 55 20.37 33.03 -2.46
C ALA A 55 19.53 31.82 -2.88
N LEU A 56 19.25 31.67 -4.19
CA LEU A 56 18.52 30.51 -4.72
C LEU A 56 19.27 29.20 -4.44
N PHE A 57 20.59 29.19 -4.63
CA PHE A 57 21.41 28.03 -4.29
C PHE A 57 21.43 27.73 -2.79
N ALA A 58 21.55 28.75 -1.94
CA ALA A 58 21.53 28.56 -0.49
C ALA A 58 20.19 27.98 -0.01
N VAL A 59 19.06 28.46 -0.56
CA VAL A 59 17.72 27.92 -0.27
C VAL A 59 17.60 26.48 -0.74
N GLY A 60 18.00 26.18 -1.98
CA GLY A 60 17.97 24.82 -2.53
C GLY A 60 18.86 23.86 -1.76
N LEU A 61 20.10 24.26 -1.45
CA LEU A 61 21.05 23.46 -0.70
C LEU A 61 20.57 23.21 0.73
N ARG A 62 20.01 24.22 1.39
CA ARG A 62 19.39 24.06 2.71
C ARG A 62 18.20 23.10 2.64
N ALA A 63 17.36 23.18 1.61
CA ALA A 63 16.23 22.26 1.45
C ALA A 63 16.68 20.80 1.29
N VAL A 64 17.80 20.56 0.62
CA VAL A 64 18.36 19.22 0.38
C VAL A 64 19.18 18.69 1.57
N LEU A 65 19.84 19.56 2.34
CA LEU A 65 20.65 19.18 3.51
C LEU A 65 19.87 19.14 4.82
N ARG A 66 18.67 19.71 4.86
CA ARG A 66 17.81 19.75 6.06
C ARG A 66 17.21 18.38 6.44
N PRO A 67 16.77 17.52 5.50
CA PRO A 67 16.19 16.23 5.85
C PRO A 67 17.21 15.38 6.58
N ARG A 68 16.92 15.09 7.85
CA ARG A 68 17.69 14.13 8.64
C ARG A 68 17.10 12.76 8.45
N GLN A 69 17.95 11.74 8.49
CA GLN A 69 17.48 10.39 8.54
C GLN A 69 16.89 10.14 9.93
N ARG A 70 15.56 10.09 10.04
CA ARG A 70 14.90 9.64 11.25
C ARG A 70 15.03 8.13 11.31
N PHE A 71 15.75 7.63 12.30
CA PHE A 71 15.77 6.20 12.60
C PHE A 71 14.36 5.77 13.01
N ARG A 72 13.95 4.58 12.56
CA ARG A 72 12.61 4.06 12.80
C ARG A 72 12.61 3.12 14.01
N GLY A 73 11.44 2.95 14.62
CA GLY A 73 11.21 1.93 15.64
C GLY A 73 11.54 2.36 17.07
N VAL A 74 11.59 1.40 17.98
CA VAL A 74 11.75 1.62 19.43
C VAL A 74 13.23 1.49 19.79
N PRO A 75 13.86 2.50 20.42
CA PRO A 75 15.25 2.42 20.84
C PRO A 75 15.44 1.36 21.92
N VAL A 76 16.54 0.62 21.80
CA VAL A 76 16.92 -0.44 22.73
C VAL A 76 18.17 0.00 23.48
N GLU A 77 18.00 0.38 24.74
CA GLU A 77 19.13 0.90 25.54
C GLU A 77 20.17 -0.18 25.86
N ARG A 78 21.45 0.19 25.72
CA ARG A 78 22.59 -0.70 26.00
C ARG A 78 22.65 -1.16 27.46
N GLY A 79 22.23 -0.31 28.39
CA GLY A 79 22.22 -0.64 29.82
C GLY A 79 21.19 -1.70 30.20
N GLU A 80 20.03 -1.68 29.51
CA GLU A 80 18.91 -2.58 29.75
C GLU A 80 19.11 -3.91 29.00
N HIS A 81 19.30 -3.87 27.69
CA HIS A 81 19.34 -5.06 26.82
C HIS A 81 20.77 -5.58 26.54
N LYS A 82 21.51 -5.89 27.61
CA LYS A 82 22.94 -6.26 27.52
C LYS A 82 23.23 -7.42 26.57
N ALA A 83 22.43 -8.49 26.62
CA ALA A 83 22.67 -9.69 25.80
C ALA A 83 22.54 -9.41 24.29
N LEU A 84 21.57 -8.59 23.89
CA LEU A 84 21.44 -8.17 22.49
C LEU A 84 22.64 -7.34 22.04
N TRP A 85 23.07 -6.38 22.86
CA TRP A 85 24.21 -5.52 22.55
C TRP A 85 25.54 -6.29 22.52
N GLU A 86 25.75 -7.24 23.44
CA GLU A 86 26.90 -8.14 23.40
C GLU A 86 26.93 -8.96 22.10
N LEU A 87 25.76 -9.42 21.63
CA LEU A 87 25.66 -10.10 20.34
C LEU A 87 26.06 -9.16 19.19
N VAL A 88 25.53 -7.94 19.16
CA VAL A 88 25.86 -6.93 18.13
C VAL A 88 27.34 -6.59 18.15
N ASP A 89 27.91 -6.28 19.31
CA ASP A 89 29.33 -5.95 19.48
C ASP A 89 30.22 -7.13 19.03
N SER A 90 29.85 -8.37 19.36
CA SER A 90 30.58 -9.57 18.90
C SER A 90 30.55 -9.75 17.39
N VAL A 91 29.44 -9.38 16.74
CA VAL A 91 29.28 -9.43 15.29
C VAL A 91 30.11 -8.34 14.62
N CYS A 92 30.11 -7.11 15.13
CA CYS A 92 30.94 -6.03 14.63
C CYS A 92 32.43 -6.37 14.70
N ALA A 93 32.88 -6.90 15.85
CA ALA A 93 34.27 -7.34 16.02
C ALA A 93 34.66 -8.45 15.03
N ALA A 94 33.78 -9.42 14.79
CA ALA A 94 34.04 -10.51 13.86
C ALA A 94 34.03 -10.07 12.37
N ALA A 95 33.27 -9.02 12.06
CA ALA A 95 33.14 -8.46 10.72
C ALA A 95 34.21 -7.40 10.40
N ASP A 96 35.03 -7.00 11.37
CA ASP A 96 35.89 -5.80 11.29
C ASP A 96 35.06 -4.58 10.86
N ALA A 97 33.90 -4.43 11.52
CA ALA A 97 32.94 -3.37 11.24
C ALA A 97 32.95 -2.32 12.36
N PRO A 98 32.67 -1.06 12.03
CA PRO A 98 32.49 -0.04 13.05
C PRO A 98 31.33 -0.36 14.00
N ASP A 99 31.42 0.13 15.23
CA ASP A 99 30.35 0.01 16.22
C ASP A 99 29.11 0.84 15.82
N PHE A 100 27.97 0.46 16.40
CA PHE A 100 26.70 1.17 16.28
C PHE A 100 26.45 2.05 17.50
N ASP A 101 25.94 3.26 17.24
CA ASP A 101 25.57 4.21 18.30
C ASP A 101 24.19 3.86 18.89
N GLU A 102 23.29 3.29 18.06
CA GLU A 102 21.91 2.99 18.43
C GLU A 102 21.46 1.65 17.83
N VAL A 103 20.63 0.90 18.58
CA VAL A 103 19.91 -0.29 18.09
C VAL A 103 18.43 -0.01 18.29
N ARG A 104 17.61 -0.27 17.27
CA ARG A 104 16.14 -0.05 17.34
C ARG A 104 15.38 -1.27 16.84
N ILE A 105 14.26 -1.59 17.49
CA ILE A 105 13.34 -2.62 17.01
C ILE A 105 12.28 -1.99 16.12
N THR A 106 12.06 -2.54 14.92
CA THR A 106 11.08 -2.04 13.94
C THR A 106 10.02 -3.09 13.59
N SER A 107 8.95 -2.68 12.92
CA SER A 107 7.93 -3.59 12.37
C SER A 107 8.32 -4.22 11.03
N GLU A 108 9.47 -3.83 10.45
CA GLU A 108 9.93 -4.34 9.16
C GLU A 108 10.47 -5.77 9.30
N PRO A 109 10.16 -6.71 8.37
CA PRO A 109 10.65 -8.10 8.44
C PRO A 109 12.12 -8.23 7.94
N ALA A 110 13.00 -7.33 8.39
CA ALA A 110 14.39 -7.25 7.95
C ALA A 110 15.31 -6.65 9.03
N VAL A 111 16.62 -6.85 8.85
CA VAL A 111 17.64 -6.02 9.49
C VAL A 111 18.04 -4.96 8.48
N ALA A 112 18.18 -3.72 8.95
CA ALA A 112 18.71 -2.63 8.14
C ALA A 112 19.75 -1.86 8.93
N VAL A 113 20.79 -1.41 8.22
CA VAL A 113 21.74 -0.46 8.77
C VAL A 113 21.42 0.92 8.20
N ARG A 114 21.26 1.90 9.08
CA ARG A 114 21.06 3.30 8.73
C ARG A 114 22.24 4.11 9.23
N GLU A 115 22.73 5.01 8.38
CA GLU A 115 23.79 5.95 8.74
C GLU A 115 23.28 7.38 8.54
N ASP A 116 23.12 8.13 9.63
CA ASP A 116 22.93 9.57 9.51
C ASP A 116 24.27 10.19 9.08
N SER A 117 24.21 11.15 8.17
CA SER A 117 25.41 11.68 7.53
C SER A 117 25.30 13.18 7.26
N VAL A 118 26.46 13.84 7.21
CA VAL A 118 26.57 15.26 6.89
C VAL A 118 26.97 15.41 5.43
N LEU A 119 26.48 16.48 4.79
CA LEU A 119 26.73 16.80 3.37
C LEU A 119 26.32 15.64 2.44
N LEU A 120 25.08 15.15 2.57
CA LEU A 120 24.50 14.11 1.70
C LEU A 120 25.35 12.82 1.60
N GLY A 121 25.91 12.32 2.71
CA GLY A 121 26.62 11.03 2.72
C GLY A 121 28.15 11.12 2.71
N LEU A 122 28.74 12.31 2.65
CA LEU A 122 30.21 12.46 2.65
C LEU A 122 30.86 12.06 3.98
N ARG A 123 30.20 12.34 5.11
CA ARG A 123 30.73 12.02 6.43
C ARG A 123 29.66 11.34 7.30
N PRO A 124 29.89 10.12 7.81
CA PRO A 124 29.03 9.54 8.84
C PRO A 124 28.98 10.43 10.07
N ARG A 125 27.80 10.51 10.68
CA ARG A 125 27.59 11.14 11.98
C ARG A 125 27.21 10.13 13.04
N SER A 126 26.21 9.29 12.77
CA SER A 126 25.77 8.22 13.67
C SER A 126 25.26 7.03 12.88
N ARG A 127 25.32 5.84 13.49
CA ARG A 127 24.86 4.58 12.91
C ARG A 127 23.81 3.93 13.79
N CYS A 128 22.69 3.58 13.17
CA CYS A 128 21.60 2.86 13.78
C CYS A 128 21.45 1.49 13.13
N LEU A 129 21.38 0.45 13.95
CA LEU A 129 21.02 -0.90 13.55
C LEU A 129 19.52 -1.11 13.82
N GLU A 130 18.73 -1.22 12.76
CA GLU A 130 17.30 -1.51 12.83
C GLU A 130 17.09 -3.03 12.74
N ILE A 131 16.45 -3.62 13.74
CA ILE A 131 16.15 -5.07 13.80
C ILE A 131 14.62 -5.25 13.77
N GLY A 132 14.13 -6.00 12.80
CA GLY A 132 12.72 -6.35 12.71
C GLY A 132 12.22 -7.22 13.87
N LEU A 133 11.13 -6.81 14.52
CA LEU A 133 10.36 -7.65 15.44
C LEU A 133 10.00 -9.02 14.83
N PRO A 134 9.62 -9.14 13.54
CA PRO A 134 9.30 -10.43 12.92
C PRO A 134 10.52 -11.37 12.86
N LEU A 135 11.74 -10.83 12.81
CA LEU A 135 12.96 -11.65 12.86
C LEU A 135 13.20 -12.18 14.28
N LEU A 136 12.97 -11.36 15.31
CA LEU A 136 13.09 -11.80 16.69
C LEU A 136 12.08 -12.91 17.04
N ALA A 137 10.89 -12.88 16.43
CA ALA A 137 9.85 -13.88 16.60
C ALA A 137 10.19 -15.25 16.00
N ALA A 138 10.81 -15.26 14.81
CA ALA A 138 10.92 -16.46 13.96
C ALA A 138 12.34 -17.06 13.86
N LEU A 139 13.37 -16.31 14.29
CA LEU A 139 14.76 -16.78 14.30
C LEU A 139 15.17 -17.25 15.70
N ASN A 140 16.12 -18.18 15.74
CA ASN A 140 16.91 -18.43 16.94
C ASN A 140 18.11 -17.47 17.03
N VAL A 141 18.84 -17.47 18.16
CA VAL A 141 19.99 -16.60 18.39
C VAL A 141 21.08 -16.77 17.34
N SER A 142 21.37 -18.01 16.91
CA SER A 142 22.41 -18.27 15.89
C SER A 142 22.02 -17.79 14.49
N GLU A 143 20.74 -17.92 14.14
CA GLU A 143 20.20 -17.43 12.89
C GLU A 143 20.15 -15.90 12.89
N LEU A 144 19.73 -15.26 14.00
CA LEU A 144 19.81 -13.81 14.13
C LEU A 144 21.26 -13.33 14.01
N ARG A 145 22.22 -13.98 14.68
CA ARG A 145 23.65 -13.69 14.54
C ARG A 145 24.08 -13.73 13.08
N ALA A 146 23.60 -14.70 12.31
CA ALA A 146 23.93 -14.82 10.90
C ALA A 146 23.35 -13.67 10.06
N VAL A 147 22.08 -13.28 10.30
CA VAL A 147 21.46 -12.13 9.61
C VAL A 147 22.18 -10.84 9.96
N LEU A 148 22.49 -10.61 11.24
CA LEU A 148 23.27 -9.46 11.68
C LEU A 148 24.65 -9.44 11.04
N ALA A 149 25.39 -10.55 11.07
CA ALA A 149 26.72 -10.64 10.49
C ALA A 149 26.73 -10.46 8.96
N GLN A 150 25.63 -10.79 8.29
CA GLN A 150 25.46 -10.50 6.87
C GLN A 150 25.29 -8.99 6.62
N GLU A 151 24.37 -8.32 7.32
CA GLU A 151 24.13 -6.89 7.10
C GLU A 151 25.32 -6.04 7.59
N VAL A 152 25.92 -6.39 8.72
CA VAL A 152 27.15 -5.75 9.23
C VAL A 152 28.34 -6.07 8.32
N GLY A 153 28.45 -7.31 7.85
CA GLY A 153 29.49 -7.71 6.90
C GLY A 153 29.39 -6.96 5.57
N LEU A 154 28.19 -6.54 5.15
CA LEU A 154 28.01 -5.71 3.96
C LEU A 154 28.63 -4.32 4.14
N LEU A 155 28.55 -3.73 5.33
CA LEU A 155 29.20 -2.44 5.64
C LEU A 155 30.73 -2.51 5.48
N SER A 156 31.33 -3.65 5.86
CA SER A 156 32.79 -3.86 5.81
C SER A 156 33.27 -4.56 4.54
N ALA A 157 32.36 -5.10 3.73
CA ALA A 157 32.70 -5.86 2.52
C ALA A 157 33.40 -4.99 1.46
N GLU A 158 33.12 -3.68 1.49
CA GLU A 158 33.63 -2.73 0.51
C GLU A 158 34.85 -1.96 1.04
N ARG A 159 35.88 -1.85 0.21
CA ARG A 159 37.11 -1.10 0.52
C ARG A 159 37.25 0.12 -0.39
N GLY A 160 37.85 1.18 0.12
CA GLY A 160 38.11 2.41 -0.64
C GLY A 160 36.89 3.33 -0.73
N LEU A 161 36.54 3.79 -1.94
CA LEU A 161 35.52 4.83 -2.15
C LEU A 161 34.08 4.29 -2.28
N ALA A 162 33.91 2.98 -2.41
CA ALA A 162 32.61 2.35 -2.66
C ALA A 162 31.60 2.54 -1.48
N PRO A 163 31.99 2.34 -0.20
CA PRO A 163 31.07 2.60 0.93
C PRO A 163 30.63 4.06 1.02
N ALA A 164 31.47 5.00 0.57
CA ALA A 164 31.11 6.41 0.51
C ALA A 164 30.09 6.67 -0.60
N ALA A 165 30.26 6.05 -1.77
CA ALA A 165 29.33 6.18 -2.88
C ALA A 165 27.95 5.59 -2.55
N GLU A 166 27.88 4.45 -1.87
CA GLU A 166 26.61 3.86 -1.41
C GLU A 166 25.90 4.74 -0.38
N ARG A 167 26.64 5.28 0.61
CA ARG A 167 26.09 6.20 1.61
C ARG A 167 25.53 7.47 0.98
N ILE A 168 26.25 8.02 0.00
CA ILE A 168 25.77 9.18 -0.77
C ILE A 168 24.52 8.80 -1.57
N ALA A 169 24.50 7.64 -2.24
CA ALA A 169 23.31 7.18 -2.97
C ALA A 169 22.08 7.11 -2.05
N GLY A 170 22.24 6.52 -0.87
CA GLY A 170 21.18 6.46 0.15
C GLY A 170 20.71 7.83 0.62
N SER A 171 21.66 8.74 0.91
CA SER A 171 21.36 10.10 1.36
C SER A 171 20.66 10.95 0.29
N VAL A 172 21.08 10.81 -0.97
CA VAL A 172 20.47 11.48 -2.12
C VAL A 172 19.05 10.98 -2.36
N GLN A 173 18.82 9.66 -2.32
CA GLN A 173 17.47 9.11 -2.44
C GLN A 173 16.56 9.55 -1.29
N HIS A 174 17.07 9.57 -0.06
CA HIS A 174 16.32 10.04 1.12
C HIS A 174 15.92 11.52 0.97
N ALA A 175 16.88 12.39 0.64
CA ALA A 175 16.61 13.79 0.41
C ALA A 175 15.58 14.00 -0.71
N LEU A 176 15.63 13.22 -1.79
CA LEU A 176 14.66 13.34 -2.89
C LEU A 176 13.22 12.98 -2.45
N ARG A 177 13.05 11.99 -1.57
CA ARG A 177 11.72 11.59 -1.06
C ARG A 177 11.13 12.66 -0.15
N GLU A 178 11.95 13.24 0.72
CA GLU A 178 11.55 14.26 1.72
C GLU A 178 11.31 15.65 1.11
N LEU A 179 11.83 15.91 -0.10
CA LEU A 179 11.61 17.19 -0.76
C LEU A 179 10.12 17.38 -1.13
N PRO A 180 9.53 18.54 -0.82
CA PRO A 180 8.19 18.89 -1.30
C PRO A 180 8.20 19.02 -2.82
N SER A 181 7.05 18.74 -3.44
CA SER A 181 6.87 18.89 -4.88
C SER A 181 7.17 20.32 -5.32
N GLY A 182 8.04 20.50 -6.32
CA GLY A 182 8.47 21.82 -6.77
C GLY A 182 9.71 21.79 -7.67
N PRO A 183 10.21 22.97 -8.09
CA PRO A 183 11.35 23.07 -9.00
C PRO A 183 12.64 22.49 -8.40
N THR A 184 12.81 22.59 -7.08
CA THR A 184 13.93 21.99 -6.35
C THR A 184 13.92 20.46 -6.42
N LYS A 185 12.76 19.82 -6.24
CA LYS A 185 12.60 18.36 -6.37
C LYS A 185 12.84 17.89 -7.80
N TRP A 186 12.39 18.64 -8.81
CA TRP A 186 12.63 18.32 -10.22
C TRP A 186 14.12 18.37 -10.57
N LEU A 187 14.81 19.47 -10.24
CA LEU A 187 16.25 19.62 -10.45
C LEU A 187 17.05 18.54 -9.71
N PHE A 188 16.75 18.35 -8.43
CA PHE A 188 17.44 17.36 -7.60
C PHE A 188 17.15 15.93 -8.05
N GLY A 189 15.95 15.66 -8.56
CA GLY A 189 15.59 14.37 -9.16
C GLY A 189 16.38 14.06 -10.44
N GLY A 190 16.76 15.08 -11.22
CA GLY A 190 17.73 14.94 -12.31
C GLY A 190 19.10 14.48 -11.81
N TYR A 191 19.64 15.17 -10.80
CA TYR A 191 20.91 14.80 -10.17
C TYR A 191 20.87 13.39 -9.55
N ALA A 192 19.79 13.04 -8.83
CA ALA A 192 19.64 11.74 -8.20
C ALA A 192 19.65 10.58 -9.23
N ARG A 193 19.00 10.77 -10.38
CA ARG A 193 19.05 9.79 -11.49
C ARG A 193 20.45 9.62 -12.05
N MET A 194 21.16 10.72 -12.28
CA MET A 194 22.57 10.67 -12.74
C MET A 194 23.48 9.98 -11.72
N TYR A 195 23.29 10.29 -10.43
CA TYR A 195 24.05 9.67 -9.36
C TYR A 195 23.80 8.16 -9.27
N ALA A 196 22.54 7.73 -9.34
CA ALA A 196 22.17 6.31 -9.30
C ALA A 196 22.77 5.53 -10.48
N ALA A 197 22.75 6.10 -11.69
CA ALA A 197 23.34 5.48 -12.87
C ALA A 197 24.87 5.30 -12.74
N THR A 198 25.54 6.24 -12.08
CA THR A 198 27.01 6.23 -11.93
C THR A 198 27.49 5.35 -10.79
N ALA A 199 26.89 5.48 -9.59
CA ALA A 199 27.29 4.75 -8.39
C ALA A 199 27.23 3.24 -8.59
N GLY A 200 26.07 2.70 -9.00
CA GLY A 200 25.83 1.26 -9.17
C GLY A 200 26.02 0.44 -7.89
N GLU A 201 25.29 -0.67 -7.75
CA GLU A 201 25.56 -1.62 -6.65
C GLU A 201 26.76 -2.51 -6.97
N PHE A 202 27.47 -2.97 -5.94
CA PHE A 202 28.60 -3.89 -6.07
C PHE A 202 28.18 -5.33 -5.71
N PRO A 203 27.93 -6.21 -6.70
CA PRO A 203 27.38 -7.55 -6.44
C PRO A 203 28.26 -8.43 -5.55
N GLN A 204 29.57 -8.16 -5.54
CA GLN A 204 30.56 -8.91 -4.76
C GLN A 204 30.44 -8.66 -3.25
N GLY A 205 29.96 -7.48 -2.84
CA GLY A 205 29.81 -7.11 -1.43
C GLY A 205 28.90 -8.10 -0.68
N ARG A 206 27.78 -8.50 -1.30
CA ARG A 206 26.85 -9.47 -0.70
C ARG A 206 27.47 -10.86 -0.50
N PHE A 207 28.28 -11.36 -1.43
CA PHE A 207 28.95 -12.66 -1.24
C PHE A 207 30.02 -12.62 -0.13
N LEU A 208 30.72 -11.47 0.00
CA LEU A 208 31.68 -11.27 1.09
C LEU A 208 30.98 -11.20 2.45
N ALA A 209 29.86 -10.48 2.51
CA ALA A 209 28.97 -10.43 3.67
C ALA A 209 28.46 -11.82 4.07
N ASP A 210 28.01 -12.62 3.10
CA ASP A 210 27.59 -14.01 3.33
C ASP A 210 28.74 -14.85 3.91
N ALA A 211 29.96 -14.65 3.41
CA ALA A 211 31.14 -15.32 3.94
C ALA A 211 31.49 -14.88 5.38
N VAL A 212 31.27 -13.60 5.73
CA VAL A 212 31.36 -13.12 7.12
C VAL A 212 30.32 -13.82 7.99
N ALA A 213 29.06 -13.84 7.57
CA ALA A 213 27.99 -14.53 8.30
C ALA A 213 28.30 -16.01 8.55
N ALA A 214 28.82 -16.72 7.54
CA ALA A 214 29.22 -18.11 7.68
C ALA A 214 30.38 -18.32 8.65
N ARG A 215 31.34 -17.38 8.73
CA ARG A 215 32.46 -17.43 9.69
C ARG A 215 32.02 -17.12 11.12
N THR A 216 31.11 -16.16 11.29
CA THR A 216 30.68 -15.67 12.61
C THR A 216 29.62 -16.56 13.26
N ALA A 217 28.60 -16.96 12.50
CA ALA A 217 27.48 -17.77 13.01
C ALA A 217 27.58 -19.25 12.64
N GLY A 218 28.45 -19.61 11.71
CA GLY A 218 28.54 -20.95 11.14
C GLY A 218 27.76 -21.11 9.84
N LYS A 219 28.20 -22.05 8.99
CA LYS A 219 27.64 -22.29 7.66
C LYS A 219 26.16 -22.71 7.68
N ARG A 220 25.76 -23.58 8.61
CA ARG A 220 24.38 -24.08 8.71
C ARG A 220 23.42 -22.95 9.12
N PRO A 221 23.64 -22.20 10.22
CA PRO A 221 22.82 -21.03 10.56
C PRO A 221 22.76 -19.99 9.45
N ALA A 222 23.85 -19.69 8.75
CA ALA A 222 23.84 -18.72 7.64
C ALA A 222 22.91 -19.13 6.48
N ILE A 223 22.97 -20.40 6.04
CA ILE A 223 22.10 -20.89 4.97
C ILE A 223 20.63 -20.93 5.44
N THR A 224 20.38 -21.38 6.68
CA THR A 224 19.03 -21.46 7.23
C THR A 224 18.43 -20.06 7.41
N ALA A 225 19.19 -19.12 7.96
CA ALA A 225 18.79 -17.74 8.16
C ALA A 225 18.42 -17.06 6.84
N LEU A 226 19.21 -17.25 5.79
CA LEU A 226 18.91 -16.68 4.47
C LEU A 226 17.59 -17.19 3.89
N ARG A 227 17.30 -18.49 4.04
CA ARG A 227 16.01 -19.08 3.63
C ARG A 227 14.86 -18.61 4.52
N LYS A 228 15.06 -18.57 5.83
CA LYS A 228 14.07 -18.07 6.79
C LYS A 228 13.76 -16.60 6.56
N ALA A 229 14.72 -15.76 6.17
CA ALA A 229 14.48 -14.35 5.87
C ALA A 229 13.47 -14.17 4.72
N VAL A 230 13.52 -15.04 3.69
CA VAL A 230 12.50 -15.07 2.62
C VAL A 230 11.15 -15.51 3.19
N ALA A 231 11.14 -16.58 3.99
CA ALA A 231 9.94 -17.10 4.64
C ALA A 231 9.25 -16.05 5.55
N ILE A 232 10.04 -15.32 6.33
CA ILE A 232 9.58 -14.28 7.25
C ILE A 232 9.00 -13.11 6.48
N LYS A 233 9.60 -12.68 5.37
CA LYS A 233 9.03 -11.61 4.53
C LYS A 233 7.67 -11.98 3.93
N ILE A 234 7.53 -13.21 3.44
CA ILE A 234 6.25 -13.72 2.91
C ILE A 234 5.24 -13.84 4.04
N GLY A 235 5.60 -14.55 5.11
CA GLY A 235 4.72 -14.80 6.24
C GLY A 235 4.30 -13.53 6.96
N TRP A 236 5.18 -12.53 7.10
CA TRP A 236 4.85 -11.26 7.75
C TRP A 236 3.80 -10.47 6.98
N ARG A 237 3.85 -10.50 5.63
CA ARG A 237 2.83 -9.88 4.79
C ARG A 237 1.48 -10.57 4.99
N GLU A 238 1.44 -11.88 4.81
CA GLU A 238 0.21 -12.68 5.02
C GLU A 238 -0.36 -12.49 6.43
N TYR A 239 0.50 -12.50 7.45
CA TYR A 239 0.11 -12.29 8.83
C TYR A 239 -0.46 -10.89 9.08
N SER A 240 0.16 -9.86 8.50
CA SER A 240 -0.31 -8.47 8.63
C SER A 240 -1.67 -8.29 7.95
N ASP A 241 -1.82 -8.83 6.74
CA ASP A 241 -3.02 -8.68 5.92
C ASP A 241 -4.20 -9.47 6.52
N GLU A 242 -3.96 -10.72 6.95
CA GLU A 242 -5.03 -11.62 7.41
C GLU A 242 -5.35 -11.49 8.91
N TYR A 243 -4.35 -11.26 9.77
CA TYR A 243 -4.51 -11.37 11.23
C TYR A 243 -4.37 -10.04 11.96
N LEU A 244 -3.41 -9.18 11.58
CA LEU A 244 -3.28 -7.88 12.24
C LEU A 244 -4.44 -6.93 11.87
N SER A 245 -5.05 -7.11 10.70
CA SER A 245 -6.28 -6.39 10.31
C SER A 245 -7.45 -6.63 11.28
N MET A 246 -7.51 -7.81 11.92
CA MET A 246 -8.51 -8.13 12.96
C MET A 246 -8.42 -7.19 14.17
N ALA A 247 -7.20 -6.77 14.54
CA ALA A 247 -6.96 -5.87 15.66
C ALA A 247 -7.62 -4.51 15.46
N SER A 248 -7.49 -3.96 14.25
CA SER A 248 -8.11 -2.70 13.85
C SER A 248 -9.63 -2.80 13.83
N ALA A 249 -10.18 -3.90 13.29
CA ALA A 249 -11.63 -4.10 13.15
C ALA A 249 -12.38 -4.05 14.49
N VAL A 250 -11.79 -4.56 15.58
CA VAL A 250 -12.44 -4.54 16.92
C VAL A 250 -11.76 -3.59 17.91
N SER A 251 -10.79 -2.79 17.44
CA SER A 251 -10.00 -1.85 18.24
C SER A 251 -9.42 -2.52 19.49
N ARG A 252 -8.65 -3.60 19.31
CA ARG A 252 -8.00 -4.34 20.41
C ARG A 252 -6.57 -4.69 20.06
N THR A 253 -5.68 -4.69 21.05
CA THR A 253 -4.25 -4.96 20.86
C THR A 253 -3.93 -6.45 21.02
N PRO A 254 -3.37 -7.15 20.02
CA PRO A 254 -2.87 -8.51 20.18
C PRO A 254 -1.42 -8.58 20.62
N ASP A 255 -0.99 -9.76 21.07
CA ASP A 255 0.42 -10.12 21.22
C ASP A 255 1.05 -10.43 19.85
N VAL A 256 1.59 -9.42 19.19
CA VAL A 256 2.05 -9.47 17.78
C VAL A 256 3.17 -10.49 17.57
N LEU A 257 4.23 -10.43 18.39
CA LEU A 257 5.40 -11.30 18.27
C LEU A 257 5.02 -12.77 18.51
N LEU A 258 4.23 -13.02 19.56
CA LEU A 258 3.80 -14.38 19.91
C LEU A 258 2.79 -14.94 18.89
N GLY A 259 1.92 -14.09 18.36
CA GLY A 259 1.01 -14.43 17.27
C GLY A 259 1.78 -14.84 16.01
N PHE A 260 2.73 -14.01 15.59
CA PHE A 260 3.54 -14.30 14.40
C PHE A 260 4.41 -15.56 14.58
N LYS A 261 4.97 -15.78 15.77
CA LYS A 261 5.67 -17.03 16.08
C LYS A 261 4.74 -18.25 15.92
N SER A 262 3.54 -18.18 16.52
CA SER A 262 2.55 -19.26 16.43
C SER A 262 2.10 -19.52 14.99
N PHE A 263 1.95 -18.45 14.21
CA PHE A 263 1.66 -18.50 12.78
C PHE A 263 2.76 -19.24 11.99
N MET A 264 4.04 -18.90 12.22
CA MET A 264 5.18 -19.51 11.53
C MET A 264 5.41 -20.98 11.93
N GLU A 265 5.07 -21.34 13.17
CA GLU A 265 5.26 -22.69 13.72
C GLU A 265 4.07 -23.63 13.44
N HIS A 266 2.97 -23.12 12.86
CA HIS A 266 1.76 -23.90 12.65
C HIS A 266 1.98 -25.14 11.75
N PRO A 267 1.60 -26.36 12.17
CA PRO A 267 1.92 -27.61 11.46
C PRO A 267 1.44 -27.65 10.01
N ALA A 268 0.28 -27.07 9.71
CA ALA A 268 -0.28 -27.05 8.36
C ALA A 268 0.42 -26.04 7.43
N ARG A 269 0.87 -24.88 7.98
CA ARG A 269 1.51 -23.82 7.17
C ARG A 269 2.97 -24.13 6.90
N ARG A 270 3.70 -24.67 7.88
CA ARG A 270 5.13 -24.91 7.76
C ARG A 270 5.56 -25.64 6.46
N PRO A 271 4.89 -26.72 6.00
CA PRO A 271 5.22 -27.34 4.71
C PRO A 271 4.85 -26.44 3.52
N GLN A 272 3.67 -25.79 3.55
CA GLN A 272 3.21 -24.88 2.48
C GLN A 272 4.19 -23.72 2.27
N LEU A 273 4.56 -23.03 3.35
CA LEU A 273 5.53 -21.94 3.31
C LEU A 273 6.90 -22.41 2.85
N SER A 274 7.31 -23.63 3.23
CA SER A 274 8.59 -24.19 2.77
C SER A 274 8.62 -24.44 1.25
N GLU A 275 7.51 -24.89 0.66
CA GLU A 275 7.39 -25.05 -0.79
C GLU A 275 7.33 -23.71 -1.51
N LEU A 276 6.54 -22.76 -1.00
CA LEU A 276 6.48 -21.40 -1.54
C LEU A 276 7.85 -20.71 -1.52
N VAL A 277 8.63 -20.87 -0.44
CA VAL A 277 9.99 -20.33 -0.35
C VAL A 277 10.92 -21.01 -1.35
N LYS A 278 10.82 -22.33 -1.56
CA LYS A 278 11.61 -23.03 -2.59
C LYS A 278 11.29 -22.52 -4.00
N GLN A 279 10.01 -22.35 -4.32
CA GLN A 279 9.56 -21.79 -5.59
C GLN A 279 10.09 -20.36 -5.74
N LYS A 280 9.84 -19.48 -4.77
CA LYS A 280 10.30 -18.08 -4.80
C LYS A 280 11.82 -17.94 -4.97
N ILE A 281 12.62 -18.76 -4.30
CA ILE A 281 14.08 -18.73 -4.45
C ILE A 281 14.52 -19.25 -5.84
N SER A 282 13.77 -20.17 -6.43
CA SER A 282 14.10 -20.76 -7.74
C SER A 282 13.67 -19.86 -8.90
N ASP A 283 12.53 -19.19 -8.75
CA ASP A 283 11.95 -18.29 -9.75
C ASP A 283 12.55 -16.87 -9.68
N GLU A 284 13.39 -16.59 -8.67
CA GLU A 284 14.02 -15.28 -8.50
C GLU A 284 14.98 -14.98 -9.65
N GLN A 285 14.54 -14.08 -10.55
CA GLN A 285 15.41 -13.51 -11.56
C GLN A 285 16.39 -12.51 -10.91
N PRO A 286 17.68 -12.52 -11.28
CA PRO A 286 18.62 -11.52 -10.81
C PRO A 286 18.11 -10.10 -11.14
N PRO A 287 18.08 -9.17 -10.16
CA PRO A 287 17.61 -7.82 -10.43
C PRO A 287 18.50 -7.11 -11.45
N ALA A 288 17.93 -6.12 -12.16
CA ALA A 288 18.63 -5.35 -13.19
C ALA A 288 19.87 -4.59 -12.66
N ASP A 289 19.93 -4.33 -11.36
CA ASP A 289 21.07 -3.73 -10.67
C ASP A 289 22.27 -4.69 -10.47
N GLY A 290 22.12 -5.96 -10.85
CA GLY A 290 23.17 -6.97 -10.79
C GLY A 290 23.34 -7.66 -9.44
N ARG A 291 22.44 -7.43 -8.47
CA ARG A 291 22.45 -8.14 -7.18
C ARG A 291 22.36 -9.66 -7.35
N PRO A 292 23.10 -10.44 -6.55
CA PRO A 292 22.98 -11.89 -6.59
C PRO A 292 21.67 -12.38 -5.98
N SER A 293 21.04 -13.34 -6.65
CA SER A 293 19.81 -13.97 -6.15
C SER A 293 20.07 -14.82 -4.90
N ALA A 294 19.03 -15.12 -4.13
CA ALA A 294 19.12 -15.98 -2.95
C ALA A 294 19.71 -17.36 -3.32
N GLN A 295 19.37 -17.90 -4.49
CA GLN A 295 19.92 -19.17 -4.97
C GLN A 295 21.44 -19.12 -5.17
N GLN A 296 21.94 -18.07 -5.82
CA GLN A 296 23.37 -17.86 -6.04
C GLN A 296 24.12 -17.73 -4.71
N ARG A 297 23.52 -17.01 -3.75
CA ARG A 297 24.07 -16.81 -2.40
C ARG A 297 24.14 -18.11 -1.60
N VAL A 298 23.07 -18.92 -1.61
CA VAL A 298 23.10 -20.28 -1.01
C VAL A 298 24.18 -21.15 -1.65
N ALA A 299 24.32 -21.11 -2.97
CA ALA A 299 25.34 -21.89 -3.67
C ALA A 299 26.77 -21.45 -3.29
N ALA A 300 27.00 -20.15 -3.15
CA ALA A 300 28.27 -19.60 -2.70
C ALA A 300 28.57 -19.99 -1.24
N LEU A 301 27.60 -19.84 -0.33
CA LEU A 301 27.72 -20.22 1.09
C LEU A 301 28.09 -21.69 1.27
N LYS A 302 27.56 -22.60 0.45
CA LYS A 302 27.92 -24.03 0.49
C LYS A 302 29.40 -24.29 0.22
N ARG A 303 30.08 -23.41 -0.52
CA ARG A 303 31.51 -23.53 -0.88
C ARG A 303 32.43 -22.86 0.14
N VAL A 304 31.89 -22.02 1.03
CA VAL A 304 32.69 -21.35 2.07
C VAL A 304 33.21 -22.39 3.06
N LYS A 305 34.53 -22.41 3.27
CA LYS A 305 35.16 -23.16 4.34
C LYS A 305 35.07 -22.33 5.63
N ALA A 306 34.12 -22.68 6.49
CA ALA A 306 33.97 -22.09 7.82
C ALA A 306 33.89 -23.22 8.85
N LYS A 307 34.44 -22.98 10.04
CA LYS A 307 34.31 -23.91 11.17
C LYS A 307 32.84 -23.97 11.58
N GLU A 308 32.38 -25.16 11.96
CA GLU A 308 31.05 -25.27 12.56
C GLU A 308 31.07 -24.65 13.95
N GLN A 309 30.11 -23.76 14.18
CA GLN A 309 29.88 -23.13 15.47
C GLN A 309 28.74 -23.85 16.17
N GLN A 310 28.78 -23.91 17.50
CA GLN A 310 27.67 -24.42 18.30
C GLN A 310 26.42 -23.58 18.01
N VAL A 311 25.32 -24.26 17.67
CA VAL A 311 24.05 -23.59 17.39
C VAL A 311 23.31 -23.39 18.70
N ASP A 312 23.16 -22.12 19.04
CA ASP A 312 22.21 -21.63 20.03
C ASP A 312 20.80 -21.58 19.39
N GLU A 313 19.94 -22.49 19.86
CA GLU A 313 18.56 -22.68 19.40
C GLU A 313 17.55 -21.87 20.23
N GLN A 314 18.00 -21.06 21.22
CA GLN A 314 17.10 -20.18 21.95
C GLN A 314 16.42 -19.18 21.00
N PRO A 315 15.14 -18.82 21.21
CA PRO A 315 14.47 -17.82 20.39
C PRO A 315 15.19 -16.47 20.45
N ALA A 316 15.31 -15.78 19.32
CA ALA A 316 16.07 -14.53 19.22
C ALA A 316 15.53 -13.43 20.15
N PHE A 317 14.21 -13.36 20.39
CA PHE A 317 13.61 -12.43 21.35
C PHE A 317 14.07 -12.64 22.80
N SER A 318 14.68 -13.79 23.14
CA SER A 318 15.25 -14.03 24.48
C SER A 318 16.49 -13.18 24.79
N LEU A 319 17.07 -12.52 23.77
CA LEU A 319 18.15 -11.54 23.93
C LEU A 319 17.67 -10.21 24.49
N LEU A 320 16.36 -9.95 24.48
CA LEU A 320 15.77 -8.78 25.13
C LEU A 320 15.77 -8.99 26.64
N HIS A 321 16.00 -7.92 27.40
CA HIS A 321 15.88 -7.96 28.85
C HIS A 321 14.41 -8.18 29.23
N ASP A 322 14.16 -9.12 30.14
CA ASP A 322 12.83 -9.53 30.57
C ASP A 322 11.78 -9.53 29.43
N PRO A 323 11.87 -10.47 28.47
CA PRO A 323 11.02 -10.45 27.27
C PRO A 323 9.51 -10.45 27.55
N ARG A 324 9.08 -10.79 28.78
CA ARG A 324 7.69 -10.75 29.20
C ARG A 324 7.17 -9.32 29.39
N SER A 325 8.02 -8.39 29.76
CA SER A 325 7.67 -6.97 29.94
C SER A 325 8.13 -6.12 28.75
N SER A 326 9.33 -6.36 28.23
CA SER A 326 9.90 -5.53 27.16
C SER A 326 9.20 -5.72 25.81
N VAL A 327 8.79 -6.95 25.46
CA VAL A 327 8.15 -7.21 24.16
C VAL A 327 6.80 -6.50 24.05
N PRO A 328 5.87 -6.61 25.02
CA PRO A 328 4.64 -5.82 24.98
C PRO A 328 4.89 -4.30 24.91
N ALA A 329 5.86 -3.78 25.66
CA ALA A 329 6.19 -2.34 25.62
C ALA A 329 6.67 -1.89 24.23
N ILE A 330 7.56 -2.68 23.59
CA ILE A 330 8.02 -2.43 22.23
C ILE A 330 6.87 -2.53 21.23
N GLU A 331 5.99 -3.53 21.38
CA GLU A 331 4.81 -3.69 20.52
C GLU A 331 3.87 -2.49 20.63
N ASP A 332 3.60 -2.00 21.84
CA ASP A 332 2.69 -0.88 22.08
C ASP A 332 3.21 0.42 21.42
N GLU A 333 4.52 0.64 21.38
CA GLU A 333 5.13 1.78 20.68
C GLU A 333 5.19 1.61 19.14
N LEU A 334 5.20 0.36 18.64
CA LEU A 334 5.23 0.06 17.21
C LEU A 334 3.83 0.06 16.57
N LEU A 335 2.80 -0.22 17.36
CA LEU A 335 1.42 -0.28 16.91
C LEU A 335 0.82 1.12 16.71
N VAL A 336 -0.21 1.19 15.87
CA VAL A 336 -0.91 2.44 15.61
C VAL A 336 -1.66 2.87 16.87
N GLU A 337 -1.65 4.18 17.15
CA GLU A 337 -2.45 4.76 18.23
C GLU A 337 -3.94 4.46 18.03
N GLY A 338 -4.68 4.29 19.13
CA GLY A 338 -6.13 4.06 19.09
C GLY A 338 -6.56 2.59 19.17
N LEU A 339 -5.64 1.63 19.23
CA LEU A 339 -5.97 0.27 19.62
C LEU A 339 -6.34 0.24 21.12
N GLY A 340 -7.43 -0.46 21.44
CA GLY A 340 -7.93 -0.62 22.81
C GLY A 340 -7.10 -1.59 23.65
N PRO A 341 -7.66 -2.12 24.76
CA PRO A 341 -6.90 -2.96 25.68
C PRO A 341 -6.39 -4.24 25.00
N ARG A 342 -5.27 -4.75 25.54
CA ARG A 342 -4.63 -5.98 25.07
C ARG A 342 -5.50 -7.21 25.35
N ILE A 343 -5.65 -8.10 24.36
CA ILE A 343 -6.40 -9.35 24.49
C ILE A 343 -5.67 -10.55 23.83
N PRO A 344 -5.91 -11.78 24.32
CA PRO A 344 -5.37 -12.97 23.68
C PRO A 344 -5.92 -13.21 22.27
N TRP A 345 -5.12 -13.81 21.40
CA TRP A 345 -5.48 -14.15 20.02
C TRP A 345 -6.80 -14.92 19.84
N PRO A 346 -7.12 -15.96 20.63
CA PRO A 346 -8.40 -16.66 20.49
C PRO A 346 -9.61 -15.76 20.71
N GLU A 347 -9.49 -14.81 21.64
CA GLU A 347 -10.56 -13.85 21.94
C GLU A 347 -10.66 -12.78 20.86
N LEU A 348 -9.51 -12.31 20.35
CA LEU A 348 -9.48 -11.38 19.21
C LEU A 348 -10.17 -11.98 17.99
N ALA A 349 -9.82 -13.21 17.61
CA ALA A 349 -10.41 -13.91 16.48
C ALA A 349 -11.92 -14.12 16.66
N ARG A 350 -12.37 -14.39 17.89
CA ARG A 350 -13.79 -14.53 18.23
C ARG A 350 -14.55 -13.22 17.99
N LEU A 351 -14.03 -12.10 18.47
CA LEU A 351 -14.64 -10.78 18.32
C LEU A 351 -14.59 -10.30 16.87
N ALA A 352 -13.43 -10.39 16.21
CA ALA A 352 -13.25 -9.93 14.84
C ALA A 352 -14.07 -10.77 13.84
N GLY A 353 -14.12 -12.09 14.04
CA GLY A 353 -14.99 -12.95 13.22
C GLY A 353 -16.46 -12.60 13.38
N ALA A 354 -16.92 -12.33 14.60
CA ALA A 354 -18.30 -11.89 14.86
C ALA A 354 -18.63 -10.55 14.19
N GLU A 355 -17.71 -9.59 14.26
CA GLU A 355 -17.86 -8.28 13.60
C GLU A 355 -17.89 -8.42 12.06
N GLN A 356 -17.02 -9.26 11.51
CA GLN A 356 -16.97 -9.53 10.07
C GLN A 356 -18.29 -10.11 9.55
N VAL A 357 -18.83 -11.16 10.20
CA VAL A 357 -20.10 -11.76 9.75
C VAL A 357 -21.29 -10.83 9.99
N ALA A 358 -21.26 -9.99 11.04
CA ALA A 358 -22.27 -8.96 11.25
C ALA A 358 -22.25 -7.92 10.13
N GLY A 359 -21.07 -7.47 9.69
CA GLY A 359 -20.89 -6.58 8.54
C GLY A 359 -21.40 -7.18 7.23
N GLN A 360 -21.05 -8.45 6.95
CA GLN A 360 -21.57 -9.17 5.78
C GLN A 360 -23.09 -9.37 5.83
N THR A 361 -23.66 -9.61 7.02
CA THR A 361 -25.12 -9.72 7.20
C THR A 361 -25.82 -8.36 6.97
N ALA A 362 -25.18 -7.26 7.39
CA ALA A 362 -25.65 -5.92 7.12
C ALA A 362 -25.57 -5.60 5.60
N GLN A 363 -24.54 -6.06 4.91
CA GLN A 363 -24.44 -5.98 3.44
C GLN A 363 -25.53 -6.77 2.73
N LEU A 364 -25.86 -7.98 3.20
CA LEU A 364 -27.01 -8.74 2.68
C LEU A 364 -28.32 -7.97 2.86
N SER A 365 -28.49 -7.34 4.03
CA SER A 365 -29.69 -6.55 4.34
C SER A 365 -29.78 -5.29 3.46
N ALA A 366 -28.64 -4.67 3.14
CA ALA A 366 -28.56 -3.58 2.16
C ALA A 366 -28.87 -4.05 0.73
N ALA A 367 -28.34 -5.21 0.32
CA ALA A 367 -28.65 -5.81 -0.99
C ALA A 367 -30.14 -6.03 -1.17
N VAL A 368 -30.79 -6.61 -0.15
CA VAL A 368 -32.25 -6.81 -0.12
C VAL A 368 -32.98 -5.47 -0.25
N ALA A 369 -32.62 -4.47 0.56
CA ALA A 369 -33.26 -3.16 0.53
C ALA A 369 -33.12 -2.47 -0.85
N GLN A 370 -31.97 -2.63 -1.50
CA GLN A 370 -31.68 -2.03 -2.81
C GLN A 370 -32.25 -2.84 -3.99
N SER A 371 -32.64 -4.10 -3.78
CA SER A 371 -33.17 -4.96 -4.85
C SER A 371 -34.60 -4.60 -5.29
N GLY A 372 -35.32 -3.78 -4.53
CA GLY A 372 -36.73 -3.42 -4.78
C GLY A 372 -37.73 -4.57 -4.56
N LEU A 373 -37.27 -5.76 -4.15
CA LEU A 373 -38.14 -6.91 -3.92
C LEU A 373 -38.94 -6.73 -2.60
N PRO A 374 -40.24 -7.08 -2.56
CA PRO A 374 -41.07 -6.97 -1.36
C PRO A 374 -40.80 -8.11 -0.37
N ILE A 375 -39.55 -8.23 0.07
CA ILE A 375 -39.06 -9.29 0.96
C ILE A 375 -38.43 -8.68 2.21
N ASP A 376 -38.63 -9.34 3.35
CA ASP A 376 -37.93 -8.96 4.57
C ASP A 376 -36.45 -9.35 4.48
N PRO A 377 -35.51 -8.52 5.00
CA PRO A 377 -34.06 -8.81 5.00
C PRO A 377 -33.67 -9.92 6.00
N THR A 378 -34.63 -10.74 6.42
CA THR A 378 -34.40 -11.86 7.32
C THR A 378 -33.90 -13.08 6.54
N ILE A 379 -33.20 -13.99 7.21
CA ILE A 379 -32.77 -15.27 6.60
C ILE A 379 -33.97 -16.00 5.97
N GLY A 380 -35.12 -16.03 6.65
CA GLY A 380 -36.35 -16.61 6.12
C GLY A 380 -36.86 -15.94 4.84
N GLY A 381 -36.83 -14.61 4.79
CA GLY A 381 -37.22 -13.83 3.61
C GLY A 381 -36.28 -14.06 2.43
N VAL A 382 -34.97 -14.06 2.66
CA VAL A 382 -33.94 -14.35 1.64
C VAL A 382 -34.10 -15.77 1.10
N LEU A 383 -34.34 -16.78 1.95
CA LEU A 383 -34.60 -18.15 1.50
C LEU A 383 -35.86 -18.25 0.64
N ALA A 384 -36.91 -17.51 1.00
CA ALA A 384 -38.13 -17.46 0.18
C ALA A 384 -37.84 -16.85 -1.21
N ALA A 385 -37.08 -15.76 -1.27
CA ALA A 385 -36.67 -15.14 -2.55
C ALA A 385 -35.88 -16.12 -3.43
N ILE A 386 -34.91 -16.84 -2.85
CA ILE A 386 -34.13 -17.88 -3.56
C ILE A 386 -35.07 -18.97 -4.08
N HIS A 387 -36.05 -19.39 -3.29
CA HIS A 387 -37.00 -20.42 -3.70
C HIS A 387 -37.86 -20.01 -4.91
N HIS A 388 -38.20 -18.71 -5.02
CA HIS A 388 -38.94 -18.16 -6.17
C HIS A 388 -38.06 -17.91 -7.40
N GLY A 389 -36.73 -18.02 -7.27
CA GLY A 389 -35.78 -17.77 -8.36
C GLY A 389 -35.20 -16.36 -8.39
N ASP A 390 -35.47 -15.54 -7.37
CA ASP A 390 -35.04 -14.13 -7.31
C ASP A 390 -33.63 -13.94 -6.72
N GLY A 391 -32.90 -15.03 -6.47
CA GLY A 391 -31.59 -14.98 -5.82
C GLY A 391 -30.58 -14.06 -6.52
N ARG A 392 -30.57 -14.03 -7.87
CA ARG A 392 -29.72 -13.12 -8.64
C ARG A 392 -30.11 -11.66 -8.44
N ASN A 393 -31.41 -11.35 -8.55
CA ASN A 393 -31.93 -9.99 -8.41
C ASN A 393 -31.65 -9.42 -7.02
N LEU A 394 -31.66 -10.28 -5.99
CA LEU A 394 -31.37 -9.92 -4.61
C LEU A 394 -29.94 -9.38 -4.40
N VAL A 395 -28.94 -9.98 -5.03
CA VAL A 395 -27.52 -9.58 -4.86
C VAL A 395 -27.00 -8.68 -5.97
N ASN A 396 -27.77 -8.48 -7.04
CA ASN A 396 -27.40 -7.64 -8.17
C ASN A 396 -26.89 -6.24 -7.75
N PRO A 397 -27.48 -5.54 -6.76
CA PRO A 397 -26.99 -4.22 -6.32
C PRO A 397 -25.58 -4.23 -5.71
N VAL A 398 -25.10 -5.39 -5.23
CA VAL A 398 -23.80 -5.54 -4.56
C VAL A 398 -22.75 -6.15 -5.51
N LEU A 399 -23.17 -6.71 -6.65
CA LEU A 399 -22.24 -7.21 -7.65
C LEU A 399 -21.44 -6.06 -8.26
N ASN A 400 -20.18 -6.34 -8.61
CA ASN A 400 -19.39 -5.39 -9.37
C ASN A 400 -20.07 -5.19 -10.74
N PRO A 401 -20.54 -3.97 -11.05
CA PRO A 401 -21.32 -3.72 -12.26
C PRO A 401 -20.45 -3.74 -13.54
N GLY A 402 -19.12 -3.81 -13.40
CA GLY A 402 -18.17 -3.98 -14.50
C GLY A 402 -17.87 -5.44 -14.89
N LEU A 403 -18.54 -6.43 -14.27
CA LEU A 403 -18.33 -7.86 -14.56
C LEU A 403 -18.73 -8.23 -16.00
N ASP A 404 -17.96 -9.14 -16.61
CA ASP A 404 -18.30 -9.78 -17.88
C ASP A 404 -19.66 -10.51 -17.75
N PRO A 405 -20.61 -10.34 -18.70
CA PRO A 405 -21.91 -11.01 -18.69
C PRO A 405 -21.85 -12.52 -18.39
N ASP A 406 -20.84 -13.21 -18.89
CA ASP A 406 -20.67 -14.66 -18.70
C ASP A 406 -20.28 -15.06 -17.26
N ARG A 407 -19.82 -14.09 -16.46
CA ARG A 407 -19.39 -14.30 -15.07
C ARG A 407 -20.41 -13.81 -14.04
N VAL A 408 -21.42 -13.03 -14.46
CA VAL A 408 -22.42 -12.45 -13.55
C VAL A 408 -23.17 -13.52 -12.76
N GLU A 409 -23.61 -14.60 -13.42
CA GLU A 409 -24.33 -15.69 -12.74
C GLU A 409 -23.47 -16.38 -11.67
N GLN A 410 -22.21 -16.69 -12.01
CA GLN A 410 -21.30 -17.32 -11.06
C GLN A 410 -20.97 -16.37 -9.89
N ALA A 411 -20.77 -15.08 -10.17
CA ALA A 411 -20.53 -14.07 -9.15
C ALA A 411 -21.76 -13.86 -8.24
N ALA A 412 -22.98 -13.90 -8.79
CA ALA A 412 -24.23 -13.84 -8.03
C ALA A 412 -24.33 -15.02 -7.06
N VAL A 413 -24.08 -16.25 -7.55
CA VAL A 413 -24.08 -17.46 -6.72
C VAL A 413 -23.04 -17.40 -5.61
N ASP A 414 -21.81 -16.99 -5.92
CA ASP A 414 -20.73 -16.95 -4.95
C ASP A 414 -20.95 -15.85 -3.89
N THR A 415 -21.38 -14.66 -4.32
CA THR A 415 -21.72 -13.53 -3.43
C THR A 415 -22.90 -13.89 -2.51
N LEU A 416 -23.97 -14.45 -3.07
CA LEU A 416 -25.13 -14.86 -2.27
C LEU A 416 -24.78 -15.99 -1.31
N THR A 417 -23.94 -16.95 -1.72
CA THR A 417 -23.45 -18.01 -0.84
C THR A 417 -22.67 -17.44 0.34
N GLU A 418 -21.75 -16.50 0.09
CA GLU A 418 -20.94 -15.86 1.12
C GLU A 418 -21.81 -15.04 2.09
N LEU A 419 -22.67 -14.17 1.57
CA LEU A 419 -23.51 -13.28 2.38
C LEU A 419 -24.56 -14.04 3.19
N LEU A 420 -25.24 -15.03 2.59
CA LEU A 420 -26.20 -15.87 3.31
C LEU A 420 -25.51 -16.81 4.31
N GLY A 421 -24.33 -17.34 3.96
CA GLY A 421 -23.48 -18.09 4.87
C GLY A 421 -23.09 -17.28 6.10
N ALA A 422 -22.66 -16.03 5.91
CA ALA A 422 -22.35 -15.09 6.98
C ALA A 422 -23.58 -14.77 7.86
N ALA A 423 -24.75 -14.54 7.25
CA ALA A 423 -26.01 -14.32 7.98
C ALA A 423 -26.39 -15.49 8.90
N VAL A 424 -26.21 -16.73 8.42
CA VAL A 424 -26.44 -17.93 9.25
C VAL A 424 -25.45 -17.99 10.42
N VAL A 425 -24.18 -17.67 10.19
CA VAL A 425 -23.15 -17.67 11.24
C VAL A 425 -23.41 -16.57 12.27
N ASP A 426 -23.72 -15.35 11.83
CA ASP A 426 -24.06 -14.22 12.71
C ASP A 426 -25.28 -14.53 13.58
N ALA A 427 -26.33 -15.14 13.01
CA ALA A 427 -27.51 -15.57 13.74
C ALA A 427 -27.17 -16.61 14.83
N LEU A 428 -26.29 -17.58 14.53
CA LEU A 428 -25.83 -18.58 15.50
C LEU A 428 -24.94 -17.97 16.59
N ILE A 429 -24.08 -17.00 16.25
CA ILE A 429 -23.23 -16.30 17.22
C ILE A 429 -24.09 -15.45 18.16
N CYS A 430 -25.06 -14.69 17.64
CA CYS A 430 -26.00 -13.90 18.43
C CYS A 430 -26.83 -14.79 19.37
N ALA A 431 -27.22 -15.98 18.90
CA ALA A 431 -27.89 -16.99 19.71
C ALA A 431 -26.96 -17.74 20.69
N ARG A 432 -25.66 -17.41 20.74
CA ARG A 432 -24.61 -18.08 21.54
C ARG A 432 -24.48 -19.58 21.24
N ARG A 433 -24.77 -19.99 20.01
CA ARG A 433 -24.72 -21.37 19.51
C ARG A 433 -23.48 -21.66 18.68
N ALA A 434 -22.74 -20.64 18.25
CA ALA A 434 -21.48 -20.77 17.54
C ALA A 434 -20.49 -19.67 17.97
N HIS A 435 -19.22 -19.88 17.68
CA HIS A 435 -18.17 -18.86 17.78
C HIS A 435 -17.09 -19.11 16.73
N HIS A 436 -16.38 -18.05 16.35
CA HIS A 436 -15.18 -18.16 15.54
C HIS A 436 -14.01 -18.68 16.38
N GLU A 437 -13.26 -19.60 15.81
CA GLU A 437 -12.01 -20.11 16.36
C GLU A 437 -10.84 -19.65 15.48
N LEU A 438 -9.76 -19.24 16.14
CA LEU A 438 -8.52 -18.87 15.50
C LEU A 438 -7.92 -20.09 14.80
N ASN A 439 -7.57 -19.92 13.54
CA ASN A 439 -6.85 -20.90 12.76
C ASN A 439 -5.66 -20.22 12.10
N TRP A 440 -4.44 -20.55 12.53
CA TRP A 440 -3.23 -20.06 11.87
C TRP A 440 -3.00 -20.71 10.50
N GLY A 441 -3.64 -21.85 10.23
CA GLY A 441 -3.52 -22.63 8.99
C GLY A 441 -4.34 -22.13 7.80
N GLY A 442 -5.13 -21.06 7.94
CA GLY A 442 -6.00 -20.55 6.89
C GLY A 442 -7.17 -19.75 7.45
N LYS A 443 -8.31 -19.76 6.74
CA LYS A 443 -9.54 -19.04 7.16
C LYS A 443 -9.97 -19.45 8.59
N SER A 444 -10.52 -18.49 9.33
CA SER A 444 -11.15 -18.74 10.63
C SER A 444 -12.24 -19.80 10.48
N VAL A 445 -12.33 -20.69 11.47
CA VAL A 445 -13.29 -21.80 11.45
C VAL A 445 -14.43 -21.47 12.42
N VAL A 446 -15.66 -21.78 12.03
CA VAL A 446 -16.83 -21.62 12.90
C VAL A 446 -17.06 -22.92 13.66
N ARG A 447 -17.04 -22.85 15.00
CA ARG A 447 -17.34 -23.99 15.87
C ARG A 447 -18.69 -23.81 16.55
N LEU A 448 -19.53 -24.82 16.43
CA LEU A 448 -20.81 -24.90 17.12
C LEU A 448 -20.60 -25.19 18.62
N ALA A 449 -21.59 -24.86 19.45
CA ALA A 449 -21.57 -25.10 20.89
C ALA A 449 -21.43 -26.61 21.25
N ASN A 450 -21.81 -27.51 20.34
CA ASN A 450 -21.62 -28.96 20.47
C ASN A 450 -20.22 -29.44 20.04
N GLY A 451 -19.30 -28.54 19.69
CA GLY A 451 -17.94 -28.83 19.28
C GLY A 451 -17.76 -29.19 17.80
N ARG A 452 -18.83 -29.34 17.01
CA ARG A 452 -18.74 -29.62 15.57
C ARG A 452 -18.30 -28.37 14.80
N LEU A 453 -17.52 -28.58 13.74
CA LEU A 453 -17.18 -27.52 12.79
C LEU A 453 -18.34 -27.29 11.82
N LEU A 454 -18.61 -26.03 11.52
CA LEU A 454 -19.59 -25.60 10.53
C LEU A 454 -18.84 -24.96 9.35
N ASP A 455 -19.12 -25.44 8.15
CA ASP A 455 -18.72 -24.81 6.89
C ASP A 455 -19.99 -24.17 6.30
N PRO A 456 -20.14 -22.83 6.42
CA PRO A 456 -21.37 -22.15 6.01
C PRO A 456 -21.58 -22.22 4.50
N ASP A 457 -20.52 -22.09 3.71
CA ASP A 457 -20.59 -22.14 2.24
C ASP A 457 -21.07 -23.51 1.78
N ARG A 458 -20.53 -24.60 2.36
CA ARG A 458 -21.01 -25.96 2.03
C ARG A 458 -22.46 -26.22 2.44
N LEU A 459 -22.95 -25.56 3.49
CA LEU A 459 -24.33 -25.68 3.94
C LEU A 459 -25.29 -24.97 2.98
N VAL A 460 -24.94 -23.76 2.55
CA VAL A 460 -25.84 -22.86 1.84
C VAL A 460 -25.76 -23.00 0.31
N ARG A 461 -24.55 -23.17 -0.25
CA ARG A 461 -24.30 -23.16 -1.70
C ARG A 461 -25.21 -24.09 -2.51
N PRO A 462 -25.49 -25.34 -2.10
CA PRO A 462 -26.36 -26.22 -2.89
C PRO A 462 -27.77 -25.64 -3.11
N ALA A 463 -28.33 -24.94 -2.12
CA ALA A 463 -29.66 -24.33 -2.24
C ALA A 463 -29.65 -23.01 -3.01
N VAL A 464 -28.50 -22.31 -3.03
CA VAL A 464 -28.29 -21.13 -3.88
C VAL A 464 -28.20 -21.55 -5.36
N CYS A 465 -27.52 -22.67 -5.65
CA CYS A 465 -27.42 -23.19 -7.02
C CYS A 465 -28.70 -23.85 -7.53
N ASP A 466 -29.47 -24.52 -6.66
CA ASP A 466 -30.75 -25.14 -7.02
C ASP A 466 -31.87 -24.73 -6.04
N PRO A 467 -32.78 -23.82 -6.46
CA PRO A 467 -33.93 -23.37 -5.66
C PRO A 467 -34.82 -24.49 -5.10
N ARG A 468 -34.79 -25.70 -5.71
CA ARG A 468 -35.56 -26.87 -5.24
C ARG A 468 -35.02 -27.44 -3.94
N LEU A 469 -33.77 -27.15 -3.58
CA LEU A 469 -33.13 -27.63 -2.36
C LEU A 469 -33.36 -26.71 -1.15
N VAL A 470 -33.98 -25.54 -1.34
CA VAL A 470 -34.27 -24.57 -0.27
C VAL A 470 -35.10 -25.17 0.88
N PRO A 471 -36.16 -25.99 0.65
CA PRO A 471 -36.88 -26.62 1.77
C PRO A 471 -36.00 -27.55 2.62
N GLY A 472 -34.99 -28.19 2.00
CA GLY A 472 -34.00 -29.00 2.70
C GLY A 472 -33.07 -28.16 3.56
N LEU A 473 -32.57 -27.05 3.00
CA LEU A 473 -31.76 -26.07 3.74
C LEU A 473 -32.54 -25.48 4.92
N HIS A 474 -33.79 -25.08 4.72
CA HIS A 474 -34.64 -24.54 5.79
C HIS A 474 -34.74 -25.52 6.97
N ARG A 475 -34.98 -26.81 6.72
CA ARG A 475 -35.00 -27.83 7.79
C ARG A 475 -33.65 -27.95 8.49
N ALA A 476 -32.56 -27.98 7.74
CA ALA A 476 -31.22 -28.06 8.31
C ALA A 476 -30.89 -26.86 9.21
N LEU A 477 -31.31 -25.65 8.83
CA LEU A 477 -31.12 -24.43 9.64
C LEU A 477 -31.95 -24.47 10.93
N VAL A 478 -33.20 -24.96 10.87
CA VAL A 478 -34.05 -25.15 12.05
C VAL A 478 -33.43 -26.19 13.00
N ASP A 479 -32.92 -27.30 12.48
CA ASP A 479 -32.26 -28.35 13.28
C ASP A 479 -30.97 -27.84 13.96
N LEU A 480 -30.24 -26.95 13.29
CA LEU A 480 -29.08 -26.24 13.86
C LEU A 480 -29.48 -25.16 14.88
N GLY A 481 -30.77 -24.80 14.93
CA GLY A 481 -31.31 -23.78 15.82
C GLY A 481 -30.98 -22.36 15.39
N VAL A 482 -30.90 -22.11 14.08
CA VAL A 482 -30.69 -20.78 13.48
C VAL A 482 -31.99 -19.97 13.60
N PRO A 483 -31.98 -18.78 14.23
CA PRO A 483 -33.13 -17.88 14.22
C PRO A 483 -33.38 -17.34 12.79
N LEU A 484 -34.42 -17.83 12.12
CA LEU A 484 -34.70 -17.45 10.72
C LEU A 484 -35.19 -16.00 10.55
N ASN A 485 -35.68 -15.39 11.63
CA ASN A 485 -36.05 -13.98 11.69
C ASN A 485 -34.84 -13.05 11.94
N HIS A 486 -33.62 -13.60 11.99
CA HIS A 486 -32.42 -12.81 12.18
C HIS A 486 -32.12 -11.96 10.94
N SER A 487 -31.79 -10.69 11.19
CA SER A 487 -31.26 -9.73 10.23
C SER A 487 -30.41 -8.70 10.97
N ARG A 488 -29.65 -7.90 10.22
CA ARG A 488 -28.95 -6.72 10.74
C ARG A 488 -29.53 -5.46 10.09
N PRO A 489 -29.36 -4.28 10.70
CA PRO A 489 -29.61 -3.03 9.99
C PRO A 489 -28.81 -3.02 8.67
N PRO A 490 -29.40 -2.54 7.56
CA PRO A 490 -28.69 -2.39 6.29
C PRO A 490 -27.38 -1.64 6.52
N ALA A 491 -26.29 -2.17 5.94
CA ALA A 491 -25.03 -1.46 5.94
C ALA A 491 -25.22 -0.08 5.28
N ALA A 492 -24.63 0.95 5.87
CA ALA A 492 -24.55 2.24 5.19
C ALA A 492 -23.74 2.06 3.91
N ASP A 493 -24.12 2.76 2.84
CA ASP A 493 -23.30 2.79 1.63
C ASP A 493 -21.94 3.41 2.01
N PRO A 494 -20.81 2.72 1.72
CA PRO A 494 -19.50 3.28 1.99
C PRO A 494 -19.29 4.54 1.15
N GLU A 495 -18.51 5.47 1.72
CA GLU A 495 -18.21 6.73 1.06
C GLU A 495 -17.47 6.48 -0.28
N PRO A 496 -17.92 7.09 -1.39
CA PRO A 496 -17.24 6.94 -2.68
C PRO A 496 -15.78 7.39 -2.63
N VAL A 497 -14.89 6.59 -3.22
CA VAL A 497 -13.46 6.90 -3.31
C VAL A 497 -13.17 7.57 -4.64
N LEU A 498 -12.54 8.74 -4.61
CA LEU A 498 -12.16 9.49 -5.80
C LEU A 498 -11.00 8.81 -6.55
N ALA A 499 -11.23 8.42 -7.81
CA ALA A 499 -10.20 7.94 -8.72
C ALA A 499 -9.48 9.11 -9.43
N GLY A 500 -10.22 10.14 -9.82
CA GLY A 500 -9.65 11.35 -10.41
C GLY A 500 -10.66 12.43 -10.76
N ILE A 501 -10.16 13.59 -11.17
CA ILE A 501 -10.95 14.77 -11.55
C ILE A 501 -10.56 15.23 -12.95
N ILE A 502 -11.57 15.56 -13.77
CA ILE A 502 -11.41 16.23 -15.06
C ILE A 502 -12.15 17.57 -15.01
N SER A 503 -11.42 18.66 -15.24
CA SER A 503 -11.98 20.02 -15.16
C SER A 503 -11.43 20.92 -16.28
N PRO A 504 -12.27 21.57 -17.10
CA PRO A 504 -13.73 21.44 -17.18
C PRO A 504 -14.15 20.37 -18.20
N VAL A 505 -15.33 19.79 -17.99
CA VAL A 505 -16.09 19.05 -18.99
C VAL A 505 -17.34 19.83 -19.37
N ARG A 506 -17.86 19.60 -20.59
CA ARG A 506 -19.18 20.14 -20.99
C ARG A 506 -20.24 19.08 -20.83
N CYS A 507 -21.37 19.48 -20.24
CA CYS A 507 -22.58 18.67 -20.11
C CYS A 507 -23.79 19.58 -20.36
N SER A 508 -24.69 19.18 -21.25
CA SER A 508 -25.99 19.84 -21.50
C SER A 508 -25.97 21.38 -21.53
N GLY A 509 -24.98 21.95 -22.24
CA GLY A 509 -24.82 23.39 -22.42
C GLY A 509 -24.08 24.14 -21.30
N GLY A 510 -23.75 23.48 -20.18
CA GLY A 510 -22.96 24.02 -19.06
C GLY A 510 -21.53 23.45 -18.99
N THR A 511 -20.70 24.03 -18.11
CA THR A 511 -19.36 23.55 -17.79
C THR A 511 -19.30 23.03 -16.35
N TYR A 512 -18.77 21.82 -16.19
CA TYR A 512 -18.71 21.12 -14.91
C TYR A 512 -17.29 20.66 -14.61
N ASP A 513 -16.96 20.52 -13.32
CA ASP A 513 -15.81 19.78 -12.84
C ASP A 513 -16.30 18.33 -12.61
N LEU A 514 -15.76 17.36 -13.34
CA LEU A 514 -16.16 15.94 -13.29
C LEU A 514 -15.26 15.18 -12.32
N LEU A 515 -15.84 14.64 -11.26
CA LEU A 515 -15.19 13.77 -10.30
C LEU A 515 -15.58 12.33 -10.63
N VAL A 516 -14.59 11.49 -10.91
CA VAL A 516 -14.75 10.07 -11.19
C VAL A 516 -14.46 9.31 -9.90
N THR A 517 -15.45 8.57 -9.41
CA THR A 517 -15.31 7.74 -8.21
C THR A 517 -15.45 6.26 -8.56
N ASP A 518 -15.20 5.38 -7.60
CA ASP A 518 -15.46 3.93 -7.71
C ASP A 518 -16.97 3.58 -7.72
N ARG A 519 -17.84 4.53 -7.35
CA ARG A 519 -19.29 4.34 -7.20
C ARG A 519 -20.14 5.10 -8.22
N GLY A 520 -19.59 6.12 -8.88
CA GLY A 520 -20.35 6.96 -9.80
C GLY A 520 -19.58 8.17 -10.30
N LEU A 521 -20.27 8.99 -11.10
CA LEU A 521 -19.76 10.25 -11.63
C LEU A 521 -20.44 11.42 -10.93
N LEU A 522 -19.65 12.34 -10.37
CA LEU A 522 -20.14 13.57 -9.76
C LEU A 522 -19.79 14.77 -10.65
N LEU A 523 -20.79 15.53 -11.07
CA LEU A 523 -20.64 16.76 -11.85
C LEU A 523 -20.89 17.97 -10.96
N LEU A 524 -19.88 18.81 -10.78
CA LEU A 524 -19.99 20.05 -10.01
C LEU A 524 -19.99 21.27 -10.93
N PRO A 525 -20.91 22.25 -10.79
CA PRO A 525 -20.90 23.44 -11.64
C PRO A 525 -19.58 24.21 -11.56
N SER A 526 -18.94 24.42 -12.71
CA SER A 526 -17.64 25.10 -12.76
C SER A 526 -17.85 26.62 -12.84
N ALA A 527 -17.31 27.37 -11.87
CA ALA A 527 -17.46 28.83 -11.79
C ALA A 527 -16.54 29.63 -12.74
N VAL A 528 -15.76 28.98 -13.61
CA VAL A 528 -14.66 29.62 -14.35
C VAL A 528 -15.10 30.03 -15.76
N SER A 529 -15.27 31.34 -15.97
CA SER A 529 -15.60 31.90 -17.29
C SER A 529 -14.49 31.65 -18.32
N THR A 530 -14.89 31.27 -19.53
CA THR A 530 -14.02 31.01 -20.70
C THR A 530 -13.08 32.18 -21.02
N VAL A 531 -13.46 33.40 -20.65
CA VAL A 531 -12.71 34.65 -20.89
C VAL A 531 -11.47 34.77 -19.98
N ARG A 532 -11.45 34.18 -18.78
CA ARG A 532 -10.27 34.18 -17.89
C ARG A 532 -9.17 33.22 -18.34
N ARG A 533 -9.48 32.19 -19.15
CA ARG A 533 -8.56 31.12 -19.56
C ARG A 533 -7.71 31.43 -20.80
N LEU A 534 -8.22 32.24 -21.73
CA LEU A 534 -7.38 32.78 -22.83
C LEU A 534 -6.19 33.63 -22.30
N ALA A 535 -6.32 34.20 -21.10
CA ALA A 535 -5.24 34.90 -20.41
C ALA A 535 -4.27 33.96 -19.67
N ALA A 536 -4.64 32.70 -19.40
CA ALA A 536 -3.84 31.73 -18.65
C ALA A 536 -2.71 31.09 -19.49
N GLY A 537 -2.89 31.00 -20.82
CA GLY A 537 -1.84 30.54 -21.74
C GLY A 537 -0.57 31.42 -21.75
N ALA A 538 -0.65 32.65 -21.22
CA ALA A 538 0.46 33.59 -21.15
C ALA A 538 1.15 33.66 -19.76
N LEU A 539 0.57 33.09 -18.71
CA LEU A 539 0.98 33.36 -17.32
C LEU A 539 0.84 32.11 -16.42
N GLY A 540 1.94 31.38 -16.23
CA GLY A 540 2.01 30.09 -15.51
C GLY A 540 1.72 30.08 -13.99
N TRP A 541 1.30 31.20 -13.39
CA TRP A 541 0.86 31.25 -11.98
C TRP A 541 -0.64 30.96 -11.81
N LEU A 542 -1.45 31.20 -12.84
CA LEU A 542 -2.89 30.88 -12.84
C LEU A 542 -3.15 29.36 -12.91
N SER A 543 -2.31 28.60 -13.62
CA SER A 543 -2.38 27.13 -13.66
C SER A 543 -2.00 26.45 -12.35
N GLN A 544 -1.26 27.15 -11.46
CA GLN A 544 -0.97 26.65 -10.12
C GLN A 544 -2.18 26.78 -9.19
N ALA A 545 -2.88 27.91 -9.23
CA ALA A 545 -4.10 28.12 -8.45
C ALA A 545 -5.22 27.14 -8.85
N GLU A 546 -5.35 26.83 -10.14
CA GLU A 546 -6.31 25.82 -10.62
C GLU A 546 -5.94 24.41 -10.17
N ARG A 547 -4.65 24.05 -10.17
CA ARG A 547 -4.16 22.79 -9.58
C ARG A 547 -4.36 22.70 -8.07
N GLU A 548 -4.24 23.83 -7.37
CA GLU A 548 -4.48 23.91 -5.94
C GLU A 548 -5.97 23.71 -5.62
N LYS A 549 -6.87 24.38 -6.36
CA LYS A 549 -8.32 24.14 -6.29
C LYS A 549 -8.68 22.68 -6.54
N LEU A 550 -8.09 22.03 -7.56
CA LEU A 550 -8.35 20.61 -7.83
C LEU A 550 -7.83 19.70 -6.71
N ARG A 551 -6.73 20.06 -6.04
CA ARG A 551 -6.23 19.32 -4.87
C ARG A 551 -7.13 19.51 -3.65
N GLU A 552 -7.66 20.70 -3.44
CA GLU A 552 -8.63 20.96 -2.37
C GLU A 552 -9.92 20.17 -2.61
N LEU A 553 -10.45 20.18 -3.84
CA LEU A 553 -11.59 19.35 -4.25
C LEU A 553 -11.32 17.84 -4.10
N ALA A 554 -10.08 17.40 -4.34
CA ALA A 554 -9.71 15.99 -4.18
C ALA A 554 -9.57 15.54 -2.72
N GLN A 555 -9.53 16.48 -1.77
CA GLN A 555 -9.47 16.19 -0.32
C GLN A 555 -10.84 16.32 0.36
N GLU A 556 -11.84 16.82 -0.36
CA GLU A 556 -13.20 16.98 0.15
C GLU A 556 -13.95 15.65 0.10
N PRO A 557 -14.67 15.28 1.19
CA PRO A 557 -15.58 14.14 1.21
C PRO A 557 -16.59 14.21 0.06
N ILE A 558 -16.80 13.09 -0.66
CA ILE A 558 -17.68 13.09 -1.83
C ILE A 558 -19.13 13.41 -1.45
N GLU A 559 -19.57 12.96 -0.27
CA GLU A 559 -20.91 13.25 0.25
C GLU A 559 -21.13 14.76 0.54
N GLU A 560 -20.10 15.48 0.98
CA GLU A 560 -20.17 16.94 1.13
C GLU A 560 -20.20 17.63 -0.24
N ALA A 561 -19.41 17.12 -1.20
CA ALA A 561 -19.40 17.64 -2.57
C ALA A 561 -20.75 17.43 -3.28
N ARG A 562 -21.45 16.30 -3.03
CA ARG A 562 -22.80 16.00 -3.56
C ARG A 562 -23.85 16.99 -3.09
N GLN A 563 -23.73 17.54 -1.88
CA GLN A 563 -24.68 18.51 -1.33
C GLN A 563 -24.53 19.93 -1.89
N ARG A 564 -23.57 20.16 -2.79
CA ARG A 564 -23.36 21.49 -3.39
C ARG A 564 -24.51 21.87 -4.33
N PRO A 565 -24.88 23.16 -4.38
CA PRO A 565 -25.97 23.62 -5.24
C PRO A 565 -25.63 23.37 -6.72
N GLY A 566 -26.49 22.62 -7.41
CA GLY A 566 -26.33 22.27 -8.82
C GLY A 566 -25.40 21.08 -9.09
N ALA A 567 -24.95 20.37 -8.06
CA ALA A 567 -24.28 19.09 -8.22
C ALA A 567 -25.21 18.07 -8.89
N GLN A 568 -24.65 17.20 -9.72
CA GLN A 568 -25.37 16.08 -10.34
C GLN A 568 -24.61 14.78 -10.09
N TRP A 569 -25.31 13.74 -9.66
CA TRP A 569 -24.75 12.43 -9.33
C TRP A 569 -25.31 11.37 -10.26
N ALA A 570 -24.43 10.70 -11.01
CA ALA A 570 -24.78 9.50 -11.77
C ALA A 570 -24.19 8.28 -11.06
N ASP A 571 -25.05 7.51 -10.41
CA ASP A 571 -24.68 6.29 -9.68
C ASP A 571 -24.43 5.15 -10.67
N THR A 572 -23.39 4.35 -10.41
CA THR A 572 -23.04 3.22 -11.27
C THR A 572 -24.16 2.19 -11.40
N ARG A 573 -25.04 2.07 -10.40
CA ARG A 573 -26.18 1.12 -10.42
C ARG A 573 -27.20 1.44 -11.51
N ASP A 574 -27.35 2.72 -11.84
CA ASP A 574 -28.33 3.18 -12.83
C ASP A 574 -27.73 3.23 -14.24
N ILE A 575 -26.43 3.03 -14.40
CA ILE A 575 -25.75 3.09 -15.70
C ILE A 575 -25.98 1.79 -16.48
N ALA A 576 -26.73 1.89 -17.58
CA ALA A 576 -26.98 0.77 -18.50
C ALA A 576 -25.77 0.48 -19.38
N ALA A 577 -25.24 1.51 -20.02
CA ALA A 577 -24.17 1.43 -21.00
C ALA A 577 -23.38 2.74 -21.04
N ALA A 578 -22.13 2.67 -21.47
CA ALA A 578 -21.30 3.85 -21.69
C ALA A 578 -20.54 3.74 -23.01
N ARG A 579 -20.48 4.81 -23.80
CA ARG A 579 -19.66 4.88 -25.02
C ARG A 579 -18.68 6.02 -24.93
N LEU A 580 -17.39 5.70 -25.05
CA LEU A 580 -16.31 6.68 -25.08
C LEU A 580 -15.77 6.78 -26.51
N GLU A 581 -16.05 7.90 -27.18
CA GLU A 581 -15.44 8.22 -28.46
C GLU A 581 -14.18 9.06 -28.24
N GLN A 582 -13.04 8.61 -28.78
CA GLN A 582 -11.78 9.35 -28.74
C GLN A 582 -11.40 9.82 -30.15
N ARG A 583 -11.23 11.13 -30.32
CA ARG A 583 -10.69 11.78 -31.53
C ARG A 583 -9.45 12.58 -31.13
N SER A 584 -8.52 12.82 -32.06
CA SER A 584 -7.24 13.50 -31.78
C SER A 584 -7.37 14.74 -30.87
N GLY A 585 -7.05 14.56 -29.58
CA GLY A 585 -7.09 15.59 -28.54
C GLY A 585 -8.45 15.91 -27.89
N ASN A 586 -9.53 15.19 -28.22
CA ASN A 586 -10.85 15.36 -27.60
C ASN A 586 -11.58 14.02 -27.40
N TRP A 587 -12.37 13.91 -26.34
CA TRP A 587 -13.22 12.76 -26.08
C TRP A 587 -14.67 13.17 -25.81
N SER A 588 -15.60 12.27 -26.14
CA SER A 588 -17.00 12.35 -25.70
C SER A 588 -17.42 11.05 -25.06
N LEU A 589 -17.94 11.13 -23.83
CA LEU A 589 -18.48 10.02 -23.06
C LEU A 589 -20.00 10.16 -23.04
N ARG A 590 -20.69 9.19 -23.61
CA ARG A 590 -22.15 9.04 -23.55
C ARG A 590 -22.47 7.98 -22.52
N VAL A 591 -23.32 8.31 -21.55
CA VAL A 591 -23.76 7.39 -20.49
C VAL A 591 -25.27 7.24 -20.59
N GLU A 592 -25.74 6.01 -20.76
CA GLU A 592 -27.16 5.65 -20.76
C GLU A 592 -27.57 5.28 -19.32
N LEU A 593 -28.57 5.94 -18.76
CA LEU A 593 -29.06 5.79 -17.38
C LEU A 593 -30.50 5.26 -17.37
N TYR A 594 -30.80 4.26 -16.56
CA TYR A 594 -32.18 3.87 -16.23
C TYR A 594 -32.64 4.66 -15.02
N LEU A 595 -33.57 5.60 -15.22
CA LEU A 595 -34.10 6.45 -14.15
C LEU A 595 -35.55 6.02 -13.84
N ASP A 596 -35.70 4.95 -13.06
CA ASP A 596 -36.99 4.50 -12.55
C ASP A 596 -37.31 5.09 -11.15
N GLU A 597 -38.41 4.65 -10.54
CA GLU A 597 -38.81 5.11 -9.19
C GLU A 597 -37.85 4.69 -8.06
N TYR A 598 -36.86 3.83 -8.37
CA TYR A 598 -35.83 3.34 -7.45
C TYR A 598 -34.42 3.87 -7.77
N ALA A 599 -34.29 4.74 -8.78
CA ALA A 599 -33.01 5.29 -9.20
C ALA A 599 -32.32 6.08 -8.07
N VAL A 600 -31.01 5.88 -7.95
CA VAL A 600 -30.17 6.57 -6.95
C VAL A 600 -29.50 7.82 -7.55
N SER A 601 -29.46 7.90 -8.87
CA SER A 601 -28.90 9.01 -9.64
C SER A 601 -29.75 10.27 -9.52
N GLU A 602 -29.08 11.37 -9.20
CA GLU A 602 -29.65 12.72 -9.11
C GLU A 602 -29.05 13.55 -10.25
N VAL A 603 -29.56 13.37 -11.48
CA VAL A 603 -29.08 14.06 -12.68
C VAL A 603 -30.15 15.06 -13.14
N ALA A 604 -29.73 16.25 -13.57
CA ALA A 604 -30.67 17.21 -14.13
C ALA A 604 -31.21 16.67 -15.47
N GLU A 605 -32.53 16.68 -15.68
CA GLU A 605 -33.16 16.35 -16.96
C GLU A 605 -32.65 17.30 -18.04
N ALA A 606 -31.63 16.88 -18.77
CA ALA A 606 -30.91 17.79 -19.64
C ALA A 606 -30.67 17.14 -21.00
N GLY A 607 -31.77 16.96 -21.73
CA GLY A 607 -31.80 17.06 -23.19
C GLY A 607 -31.82 15.75 -23.99
N ALA A 608 -32.80 14.89 -23.78
CA ALA A 608 -33.39 14.03 -24.82
C ALA A 608 -34.75 13.52 -24.32
N GLU A 609 -35.73 13.44 -25.21
CA GLU A 609 -37.05 12.85 -24.96
C GLU A 609 -36.88 11.48 -24.30
N ALA A 610 -37.47 11.28 -23.12
CA ALA A 610 -37.61 9.93 -22.57
C ALA A 610 -38.36 9.10 -23.62
N ASP A 611 -37.70 8.09 -24.18
CA ASP A 611 -38.38 7.07 -24.97
C ASP A 611 -39.40 6.36 -24.06
N GLU A 612 -40.38 5.63 -24.62
CA GLU A 612 -41.46 4.96 -23.86
C GLU A 612 -40.94 4.00 -22.75
N ASP A 613 -39.62 3.72 -22.72
CA ASP A 613 -38.91 2.80 -21.82
C ASP A 613 -38.14 3.45 -20.64
N GLY A 614 -38.11 4.79 -20.47
CA GLY A 614 -37.56 5.43 -19.26
C GLY A 614 -36.02 5.56 -19.17
N VAL A 615 -35.31 5.57 -20.30
CA VAL A 615 -33.85 5.73 -20.38
C VAL A 615 -33.46 7.20 -20.57
N ALA A 616 -32.55 7.71 -19.75
CA ALA A 616 -31.95 9.04 -19.88
C ALA A 616 -30.52 8.98 -20.42
N GLU A 617 -30.12 9.97 -21.22
CA GLU A 617 -28.79 10.03 -21.82
C GLU A 617 -27.99 11.22 -21.27
N LEU A 618 -26.80 10.95 -20.72
CA LEU A 618 -25.86 11.95 -20.23
C LEU A 618 -24.65 12.02 -21.17
N GLU A 619 -24.49 13.13 -21.88
CA GLU A 619 -23.37 13.36 -22.79
C GLU A 619 -22.33 14.33 -22.19
N LEU A 620 -21.12 13.81 -21.92
CA LEU A 620 -19.97 14.54 -21.42
C LEU A 620 -18.95 14.73 -22.53
N ARG A 621 -18.48 15.97 -22.74
CA ARG A 621 -17.45 16.29 -23.74
C ARG A 621 -16.23 16.95 -23.10
N SER A 622 -15.04 16.52 -23.53
CA SER A 622 -13.78 17.13 -23.12
C SER A 622 -13.67 18.57 -23.61
N CYS A 623 -12.95 19.40 -22.86
CA CYS A 623 -12.50 20.71 -23.33
C CYS A 623 -11.02 20.62 -23.73
N PRO A 624 -10.57 21.37 -24.76
CA PRO A 624 -9.16 21.40 -25.17
C PRO A 624 -8.18 21.81 -24.05
N ASP A 625 -8.68 22.60 -23.09
CA ASP A 625 -7.93 23.10 -21.93
C ASP A 625 -8.25 22.32 -20.64
N ALA A 626 -8.78 21.09 -20.74
CA ALA A 626 -9.09 20.28 -19.57
C ALA A 626 -7.82 19.90 -18.80
N MET A 627 -7.86 20.10 -17.49
CA MET A 627 -6.85 19.66 -16.54
C MET A 627 -7.31 18.40 -15.83
N GLU A 628 -6.34 17.56 -15.52
CA GLU A 628 -6.56 16.27 -14.88
C GLU A 628 -5.85 16.20 -13.52
N HIS A 629 -6.49 15.55 -12.56
CA HIS A 629 -5.92 15.23 -11.26
C HIS A 629 -6.24 13.77 -10.92
N GLY A 630 -5.26 12.99 -10.46
CA GLY A 630 -5.44 11.55 -10.23
C GLY A 630 -5.40 10.74 -11.53
N ASP A 631 -6.16 9.64 -11.57
CA ASP A 631 -6.31 8.76 -12.74
C ASP A 631 -7.79 8.65 -13.15
N PRO A 632 -8.37 9.72 -13.71
CA PRO A 632 -9.79 9.74 -14.02
C PRO A 632 -10.17 8.80 -15.16
N TYR A 633 -9.27 8.53 -16.12
CA TYR A 633 -9.58 7.63 -17.24
C TYR A 633 -9.49 6.15 -16.83
N GLY A 634 -8.49 5.78 -16.02
CA GLY A 634 -8.44 4.49 -15.37
C GLY A 634 -9.70 4.27 -14.52
N GLY A 635 -10.09 5.29 -13.74
CA GLY A 635 -11.32 5.31 -12.96
C GLY A 635 -12.59 5.11 -13.80
N ILE A 636 -12.75 5.79 -14.94
CA ILE A 636 -13.92 5.59 -15.83
C ILE A 636 -13.94 4.15 -16.36
N GLY A 637 -12.77 3.62 -16.74
CA GLY A 637 -12.62 2.24 -17.19
C GLY A 637 -13.02 1.22 -16.11
N GLU A 638 -12.57 1.42 -14.87
CA GLU A 638 -12.92 0.57 -13.73
C GLU A 638 -14.39 0.69 -13.33
N LEU A 639 -14.93 1.92 -13.29
CA LEU A 639 -16.32 2.22 -12.93
C LEU A 639 -17.33 1.61 -13.91
N MET A 640 -17.06 1.74 -15.21
CA MET A 640 -17.96 1.27 -16.26
C MET A 640 -17.71 -0.19 -16.64
N GLY A 641 -16.47 -0.66 -16.54
CA GLY A 641 -16.06 -2.03 -16.85
C GLY A 641 -16.55 -2.49 -18.22
N ALA A 642 -17.20 -3.66 -18.27
CA ALA A 642 -17.72 -4.25 -19.50
C ALA A 642 -18.81 -3.40 -20.22
N ARG A 643 -19.42 -2.42 -19.54
CA ARG A 643 -20.42 -1.51 -20.13
C ARG A 643 -19.81 -0.41 -21.00
N LEU A 644 -18.49 -0.23 -20.93
CA LEU A 644 -17.76 0.79 -21.69
C LEU A 644 -17.34 0.27 -23.06
N SER A 645 -17.94 0.81 -24.13
CA SER A 645 -17.41 0.64 -25.49
C SER A 645 -16.53 1.83 -25.85
N VAL A 646 -15.28 1.58 -26.25
CA VAL A 646 -14.35 2.62 -26.71
C VAL A 646 -14.26 2.58 -28.23
N SER A 647 -14.45 3.71 -28.90
CA SER A 647 -14.32 3.85 -30.36
C SER A 647 -13.42 5.04 -30.71
N GLY A 648 -12.38 4.80 -31.53
CA GLY A 648 -11.40 5.82 -31.94
C GLY A 648 -10.36 5.28 -32.93
N GLU A 649 -9.68 6.17 -33.65
CA GLU A 649 -8.68 5.83 -34.68
C GLU A 649 -7.45 5.06 -34.14
N ASP A 650 -7.24 5.03 -32.82
CA ASP A 650 -6.12 4.34 -32.16
C ASP A 650 -6.51 2.99 -31.50
N ALA A 651 -7.69 2.43 -31.77
CA ALA A 651 -8.11 1.12 -31.23
C ALA A 651 -7.38 -0.08 -31.87
N ALA A 652 -6.27 0.15 -32.57
CA ALA A 652 -5.43 -0.87 -33.18
C ALA A 652 -3.94 -0.59 -32.91
N GLU A 653 -3.50 -0.69 -31.64
CA GLU A 653 -2.12 -1.05 -31.29
C GLU A 653 -2.00 -1.74 -29.93
#